data_AF-A0ABC8CRE0-F1
#
_entry.id   AF-A0ABC8CRE0-F1
#
_cell.length_a   1.000
_cell.length_b   1.000
_cell.length_c   1.000
_cell.angle_alpha   90.00
_cell.angle_beta   90.00
_cell.angle_gamma   90.00
#
_symmetry.space_group_name_H-M   'P 1'
#
loop_
_entity.id
_entity.type
_entity.pdbx_description
1 polymer ?
#
loop_
_entity_poly.entity_id
_entity_poly.type
_entity_poly.pdbx_seq_one_letter_code
_entity_poly.pdbx_strand_id
1 'polypeptide(L)'
;MKTRFMGVAAALIAALALVFGVAAPGALPSLPVATAQAQTQATTIPVSPAKRDFSNLNARPDPTFEFTVGADATVTSLEFSVSGKNFVQTYTLTINGTSIEPKFTPSGNPRTNFTITHNDLNIAVNKGDVVRLTPDFTAPKVTGSVSVALKGTTSTTTGPDPEPEPQPDPTEPQPSPEPEPGTSVTPAEPTAVDPATAPSCVEKGFINIPDTKGVDYFIGGERKSAGQHFYEGQKATVKVTAKPQNGYQIAAGARTEWSFDFSGQVKNCSDSSEDPKPSAVEGRHFDAIGHDFAVESDPVDPKNPNAFTAKVTEESRMKYATVRIETDATPLEAQQYNLELDKIESGVTLQKRNVNIGNGFITMEVVPVKDGKPVDSAVVPKDAVFTFTNNFSQNKNLKVTLDVYGEKKGEPKPPIISPPDGADWVHGRVPNPPMPQRCGLRIAVVADLSTSLNYADSNGFTESKKAANALIDSLAGTPAELGIYNFAGSAPRNPRGSTHNENPPYISLQSDDGVSRAKGFVSNWDGNGSTNWEAGLKQVAAGNYDVVYFITDGMPTYSSRSTELGLGGEFVQESALNQAIDAANELKAAGTRVVPIMVDLTVGGKSAQRTTVTQDLVLKNVRWRKRGTTPTEPGLYFEFDKYVDAASYVGDDTTVNFEIAYKNRGFKVWERNSAGRFINITRDQSKWTYGPRGVKTMGEDLSGTGDTIRVNQYSQLAAQLKQIGEELASRCNGVVKVKKRIVDENGKVLEDGAPGWEFTLSANDNVIGSGNGLLVHQSMKVTSGSESDKGTASWNIESEKEQSLVLAETQKQGYTLFRRGDTLDSTGDFNAVCTQTRDGKTSPLKVENVGEFGFRVEMSESNKVLSHISCVVDNYKAPAPKPGKLTLEKAEYVDGEGVKVLPGLGGATFEIYPSVGGQPDYSGGPVYTITPEMKTIEITKTGTFYLVETKAPAGLNLLPEPVAFEISIDQKTKEYTISVVGGSSPFIKAKGSGELMILQVTDTKTGKLPKTGGYGVGLVGLIGAVLAGAGLLLSRRKTA
;
A
#
# COMPACT_ATOMS: atom_id res chain seq x y z
N MET A 1 16.14 32.36 -80.95
CA MET A 1 17.35 31.51 -80.91
C MET A 1 17.57 31.01 -79.47
N LYS A 2 18.45 30.00 -79.31
CA LYS A 2 19.16 29.49 -78.10
C LYS A 2 19.21 30.44 -76.86
N THR A 3 19.20 30.02 -75.59
CA THR A 3 19.20 28.67 -74.94
C THR A 3 18.86 28.73 -73.42
N ARG A 4 18.40 27.59 -72.84
CA ARG A 4 18.50 27.01 -71.45
C ARG A 4 19.04 27.88 -70.27
N PHE A 5 18.64 27.73 -69.00
CA PHE A 5 18.39 26.48 -68.21
C PHE A 5 17.27 26.58 -67.14
N MET A 6 17.15 25.58 -66.25
CA MET A 6 15.96 25.18 -65.45
C MET A 6 15.74 25.93 -64.10
N GLY A 7 14.49 25.96 -63.62
CA GLY A 7 14.08 26.30 -62.24
C GLY A 7 12.55 26.44 -62.10
N VAL A 8 11.89 25.63 -61.26
CA VAL A 8 10.41 25.38 -61.19
C VAL A 8 10.09 24.93 -59.75
N ALA A 9 8.97 25.21 -59.04
CA ALA A 9 7.63 25.79 -59.28
C ALA A 9 7.13 26.45 -57.95
N ALA A 10 5.97 27.08 -57.75
CA ALA A 10 4.90 27.70 -58.58
C ALA A 10 4.04 28.60 -57.65
N ALA A 11 3.09 29.39 -58.17
CA ALA A 11 2.24 30.32 -57.38
C ALA A 11 0.87 30.62 -58.06
N LEU A 12 0.10 31.56 -57.47
CA LEU A 12 -1.17 32.20 -57.88
C LEU A 12 -2.52 31.56 -57.42
N ILE A 13 -3.62 32.30 -57.20
CA ILE A 13 -3.84 33.69 -56.68
C ILE A 13 -5.34 33.96 -56.36
N ALA A 14 -5.64 34.86 -55.40
CA ALA A 14 -6.86 35.70 -55.22
C ALA A 14 -8.29 35.07 -55.07
N ALA A 15 -9.37 35.81 -54.76
CA ALA A 15 -9.62 36.84 -53.71
C ALA A 15 -11.11 37.30 -53.60
N LEU A 16 -11.52 37.68 -52.37
CA LEU A 16 -12.46 38.78 -51.99
C LEU A 16 -14.02 38.67 -52.11
N ALA A 17 -14.67 39.35 -51.15
CA ALA A 17 -16.02 39.99 -51.15
C ALA A 17 -17.31 39.12 -51.01
N LEU A 18 -18.47 39.64 -50.55
CA LEU A 18 -18.82 40.52 -49.39
C LEU A 18 -20.38 40.63 -49.24
N VAL A 19 -20.86 41.20 -48.12
CA VAL A 19 -22.25 41.63 -47.79
C VAL A 19 -23.21 40.58 -47.19
N PHE A 20 -23.99 41.01 -46.17
CA PHE A 20 -24.96 40.24 -45.38
C PHE A 20 -26.40 40.41 -45.89
N GLY A 21 -27.28 39.43 -45.61
CA GLY A 21 -28.73 39.54 -45.86
C GLY A 21 -29.62 38.62 -45.01
N VAL A 22 -30.30 39.23 -44.02
CA VAL A 22 -31.64 38.88 -43.47
C VAL A 22 -31.92 37.46 -42.92
N ALA A 23 -32.08 37.41 -41.58
CA ALA A 23 -32.99 36.58 -40.77
C ALA A 23 -32.97 35.02 -40.79
N ALA A 24 -33.18 34.46 -39.60
CA ALA A 24 -33.36 33.04 -39.27
C ALA A 24 -34.88 32.70 -39.09
N PRO A 25 -35.32 31.45 -38.77
CA PRO A 25 -34.56 30.22 -38.50
C PRO A 25 -35.00 28.96 -39.28
N GLY A 26 -34.17 27.91 -39.26
CA GLY A 26 -34.47 26.60 -39.87
C GLY A 26 -33.45 25.51 -39.50
N ALA A 27 -33.82 24.24 -39.65
CA ALA A 27 -33.07 23.08 -39.14
C ALA A 27 -31.97 22.52 -40.08
N LEU A 28 -31.18 21.58 -39.56
CA LEU A 28 -29.95 20.97 -40.10
C LEU A 28 -30.11 20.13 -41.38
N PRO A 29 -29.06 20.09 -42.23
CA PRO A 29 -28.62 18.89 -42.96
C PRO A 29 -27.12 18.54 -42.71
N SER A 30 -26.53 17.61 -43.47
CA SER A 30 -25.48 16.69 -42.96
C SER A 30 -24.25 16.36 -43.86
N LEU A 31 -23.09 16.09 -43.22
CA LEU A 31 -21.95 15.19 -43.63
C LEU A 31 -21.08 15.55 -44.87
N PRO A 32 -19.90 14.91 -45.10
CA PRO A 32 -18.88 14.23 -44.24
C PRO A 32 -17.45 14.84 -44.47
N VAL A 33 -16.22 14.29 -44.29
CA VAL A 33 -15.58 13.01 -43.83
C VAL A 33 -14.17 13.35 -43.23
N ALA A 34 -13.59 12.56 -42.30
CA ALA A 34 -12.14 12.48 -42.00
C ALA A 34 -11.80 11.23 -41.12
N THR A 35 -10.52 10.93 -40.83
CA THR A 35 -10.04 9.64 -40.27
C THR A 35 -9.29 9.69 -38.91
N ALA A 36 -9.31 8.53 -38.22
CA ALA A 36 -8.24 7.91 -37.39
C ALA A 36 -8.23 8.04 -35.83
N GLN A 37 -7.80 6.93 -35.22
CA GLN A 37 -7.25 6.69 -33.86
C GLN A 37 -8.12 6.84 -32.60
N ALA A 38 -8.21 5.72 -31.86
CA ALA A 38 -8.36 5.64 -30.42
C ALA A 38 -7.26 4.67 -29.90
N GLN A 39 -6.46 4.88 -28.84
CA GLN A 39 -6.41 5.94 -27.82
C GLN A 39 -7.71 6.17 -27.04
N THR A 40 -7.68 5.96 -25.73
CA THR A 40 -8.64 6.55 -24.79
C THR A 40 -8.40 8.07 -24.73
N GLN A 41 -8.79 8.77 -25.80
CA GLN A 41 -8.70 10.23 -25.88
C GLN A 41 -9.65 10.81 -24.82
N ALA A 42 -9.08 11.59 -23.89
CA ALA A 42 -9.86 12.27 -22.86
C ALA A 42 -10.88 13.20 -23.54
N THR A 43 -12.16 12.85 -23.43
CA THR A 43 -13.27 13.53 -24.11
C THR A 43 -13.41 14.95 -23.59
N THR A 44 -13.74 15.89 -24.47
CA THR A 44 -13.95 17.28 -24.09
C THR A 44 -15.19 17.38 -23.21
N ILE A 45 -14.99 17.68 -21.92
CA ILE A 45 -16.09 17.92 -20.98
C ILE A 45 -16.67 19.30 -21.32
N PRO A 46 -17.98 19.43 -21.58
CA PRO A 46 -18.58 20.70 -21.97
C PRO A 46 -18.46 21.72 -20.83
N VAL A 47 -18.14 22.97 -21.17
CA VAL A 47 -18.11 24.09 -20.24
C VAL A 47 -18.82 25.32 -20.80
N SER A 48 -19.54 26.03 -19.94
CA SER A 48 -20.38 27.17 -20.31
C SER A 48 -20.07 28.42 -19.46
N PRO A 49 -19.80 29.59 -20.08
CA PRO A 49 -19.43 29.78 -21.48
C PRO A 49 -17.96 29.35 -21.70
N ALA A 50 -17.66 28.55 -22.74
CA ALA A 50 -16.29 28.08 -23.00
C ALA A 50 -15.25 29.21 -23.23
N LYS A 51 -15.72 30.41 -23.59
CA LYS A 51 -14.91 31.62 -23.78
C LYS A 51 -15.67 32.85 -23.26
N ARG A 52 -14.97 33.78 -22.60
CA ARG A 52 -15.46 35.12 -22.23
C ARG A 52 -14.54 36.18 -22.83
N ASP A 53 -15.09 37.02 -23.70
CA ASP A 53 -14.44 38.26 -24.16
C ASP A 53 -14.72 39.41 -23.19
N PHE A 54 -13.75 40.31 -23.00
CA PHE A 54 -13.88 41.47 -22.12
C PHE A 54 -13.18 42.70 -22.70
N SER A 55 -13.74 43.89 -22.43
CA SER A 55 -13.20 45.16 -22.92
C SER A 55 -13.29 46.26 -21.86
N ASN A 56 -12.21 47.02 -21.68
CA ASN A 56 -12.08 48.08 -20.67
C ASN A 56 -12.42 47.61 -19.23
N LEU A 57 -12.19 46.33 -18.96
CA LEU A 57 -12.41 45.69 -17.66
C LEU A 57 -11.45 46.30 -16.63
N ASN A 58 -11.94 46.57 -15.42
CA ASN A 58 -11.10 46.99 -14.31
C ASN A 58 -10.42 45.74 -13.70
N ALA A 59 -9.10 45.74 -13.61
CA ALA A 59 -8.31 44.66 -13.03
C ALA A 59 -7.73 45.02 -11.65
N ARG A 60 -8.43 45.86 -10.88
CA ARG A 60 -8.12 46.17 -9.48
C ARG A 60 -9.41 46.24 -8.65
N PRO A 61 -9.76 45.22 -7.85
CA PRO A 61 -9.07 43.92 -7.71
C PRO A 61 -9.09 43.07 -9.00
N ASP A 62 -8.28 42.01 -9.03
CA ASP A 62 -8.16 41.14 -10.21
C ASP A 62 -9.49 40.45 -10.59
N PRO A 63 -9.76 40.27 -11.89
CA PRO A 63 -11.04 39.76 -12.36
C PRO A 63 -11.08 38.23 -12.34
N THR A 64 -11.96 37.65 -11.52
CA THR A 64 -12.28 36.22 -11.57
C THR A 64 -13.26 35.93 -12.70
N PHE A 65 -12.93 34.94 -13.52
CA PHE A 65 -13.78 34.42 -14.59
C PHE A 65 -14.27 33.01 -14.23
N GLU A 66 -15.59 32.82 -14.28
CA GLU A 66 -16.24 31.54 -13.94
C GLU A 66 -16.72 30.78 -15.19
N PHE A 67 -16.53 29.47 -15.19
CA PHE A 67 -16.91 28.54 -16.25
C PHE A 67 -17.63 27.35 -15.61
N THR A 68 -18.88 27.09 -16.00
CA THR A 68 -19.73 26.04 -15.42
C THR A 68 -19.56 24.73 -16.19
N VAL A 69 -19.34 23.62 -15.50
CA VAL A 69 -19.25 22.26 -16.04
C VAL A 69 -20.64 21.80 -16.51
N GLY A 70 -20.72 21.29 -17.74
CA GLY A 70 -21.98 20.96 -18.42
C GLY A 70 -22.44 19.49 -18.35
N ALA A 71 -21.60 18.59 -17.83
CA ALA A 71 -21.89 17.16 -17.68
C ALA A 71 -21.07 16.58 -16.51
N ASP A 72 -21.60 15.57 -15.82
CA ASP A 72 -20.90 14.85 -14.77
C ASP A 72 -19.68 14.12 -15.36
N ALA A 73 -18.51 14.31 -14.76
CA ALA A 73 -17.25 13.85 -15.36
C ALA A 73 -16.10 13.74 -14.36
N THR A 74 -15.02 13.08 -14.74
CA THR A 74 -13.71 13.18 -14.07
C THR A 74 -12.74 13.95 -14.96
N VAL A 75 -12.34 15.16 -14.55
CA VAL A 75 -11.35 16.00 -15.25
C VAL A 75 -9.97 15.39 -15.10
N THR A 76 -9.36 15.00 -16.22
CA THR A 76 -7.97 14.52 -16.29
C THR A 76 -7.00 15.57 -16.84
N SER A 77 -7.51 16.57 -17.55
CA SER A 77 -6.75 17.73 -18.00
C SER A 77 -7.62 18.98 -18.09
N LEU A 78 -7.05 20.14 -17.73
CA LEU A 78 -7.65 21.46 -17.89
C LEU A 78 -6.71 22.32 -18.71
N GLU A 79 -7.19 22.87 -19.82
CA GLU A 79 -6.50 23.91 -20.57
C GLU A 79 -7.21 25.24 -20.42
N PHE A 80 -6.44 26.32 -20.24
CA PHE A 80 -6.99 27.68 -20.32
C PHE A 80 -6.08 28.60 -21.15
N SER A 81 -6.68 29.60 -21.80
CA SER A 81 -5.95 30.65 -22.50
C SER A 81 -6.31 32.04 -21.98
N VAL A 82 -5.37 32.97 -22.06
CA VAL A 82 -5.57 34.39 -21.80
C VAL A 82 -4.96 35.19 -22.95
N SER A 83 -5.80 35.90 -23.70
CA SER A 83 -5.40 36.75 -24.82
C SER A 83 -5.75 38.23 -24.59
N GLY A 84 -4.99 39.13 -25.22
CA GLY A 84 -5.13 40.58 -25.04
C GLY A 84 -3.80 41.32 -25.24
N LYS A 85 -3.80 42.62 -24.95
CA LYS A 85 -2.61 43.49 -25.05
C LYS A 85 -1.86 43.70 -23.72
N ASN A 86 -2.28 43.02 -22.66
CA ASN A 86 -1.84 43.27 -21.28
C ASN A 86 -1.17 42.04 -20.70
N PHE A 87 -0.13 42.24 -19.89
CA PHE A 87 0.65 41.15 -19.34
C PHE A 87 0.03 40.60 -18.05
N VAL A 88 0.17 39.29 -17.86
CA VAL A 88 -0.25 38.54 -16.67
C VAL A 88 0.99 38.06 -15.92
N GLN A 89 1.11 38.33 -14.62
CA GLN A 89 2.29 37.96 -13.82
C GLN A 89 2.12 36.67 -13.02
N THR A 90 0.89 36.30 -12.64
CA THR A 90 0.52 34.95 -12.16
C THR A 90 -0.98 34.73 -12.34
N TYR A 91 -1.53 33.64 -11.80
CA TYR A 91 -2.98 33.41 -11.73
C TYR A 91 -3.33 32.54 -10.53
N THR A 92 -4.59 32.57 -10.10
CA THR A 92 -5.18 31.49 -9.29
C THR A 92 -6.19 30.71 -10.13
N LEU A 93 -6.22 29.39 -9.93
CA LEU A 93 -7.10 28.46 -10.62
C LEU A 93 -7.72 27.51 -9.60
N THR A 94 -9.04 27.31 -9.68
CA THR A 94 -9.75 26.30 -8.88
C THR A 94 -10.79 25.56 -9.71
N ILE A 95 -11.06 24.29 -9.35
CA ILE A 95 -12.19 23.49 -9.85
C ILE A 95 -13.00 23.03 -8.63
N ASN A 96 -14.25 23.44 -8.53
CA ASN A 96 -15.14 23.15 -7.40
C ASN A 96 -14.45 23.33 -6.01
N GLY A 97 -13.78 24.48 -5.82
CA GLY A 97 -13.04 24.80 -4.60
C GLY A 97 -11.64 24.16 -4.48
N THR A 98 -11.35 23.09 -5.20
CA THR A 98 -10.00 22.47 -5.24
C THR A 98 -9.03 23.41 -5.96
N SER A 99 -7.93 23.79 -5.31
CA SER A 99 -6.93 24.68 -5.90
C SER A 99 -5.91 23.92 -6.76
N ILE A 100 -5.52 24.52 -7.88
CA ILE A 100 -4.49 23.99 -8.79
C ILE A 100 -3.32 24.97 -8.81
N GLU A 101 -2.10 24.48 -8.54
CA GLU A 101 -0.91 25.33 -8.44
C GLU A 101 -0.59 26.06 -9.75
N PRO A 102 -0.19 27.35 -9.71
CA PRO A 102 0.09 28.09 -10.93
C PRO A 102 1.47 27.75 -11.51
N LYS A 103 1.51 27.35 -12.79
CA LYS A 103 2.75 27.04 -13.54
C LYS A 103 3.69 28.24 -13.79
N PHE A 104 3.49 29.40 -13.13
CA PHE A 104 4.46 30.50 -13.03
C PHE A 104 4.12 31.48 -11.88
N THR A 105 5.17 31.98 -11.24
CA THR A 105 5.11 32.89 -10.08
C THR A 105 5.24 34.37 -10.47
N PRO A 106 4.78 35.32 -9.63
CA PRO A 106 4.95 36.77 -9.85
C PRO A 106 6.41 37.25 -10.01
N SER A 107 7.38 36.44 -9.57
CA SER A 107 8.82 36.70 -9.73
C SER A 107 9.37 36.42 -11.13
N GLY A 108 8.56 35.82 -12.03
CA GLY A 108 8.93 35.58 -13.42
C GLY A 108 8.60 36.74 -14.37
N ASN A 109 9.04 36.63 -15.63
CA ASN A 109 8.65 37.58 -16.67
C ASN A 109 7.13 37.47 -16.97
N PRO A 110 6.36 38.57 -16.89
CA PRO A 110 4.93 38.57 -17.21
C PRO A 110 4.64 38.12 -18.65
N ARG A 111 3.50 37.43 -18.85
CA ARG A 111 3.14 36.77 -20.11
C ARG A 111 1.99 37.47 -20.83
N THR A 112 2.00 37.46 -22.17
CA THR A 112 0.87 37.89 -23.03
C THR A 112 0.47 36.76 -23.98
N ASN A 113 -0.81 36.69 -24.35
CA ASN A 113 -1.35 35.77 -25.36
C ASN A 113 -0.86 34.32 -25.20
N PHE A 114 -1.17 33.72 -24.05
CA PHE A 114 -0.64 32.42 -23.65
C PHE A 114 -1.75 31.41 -23.34
N THR A 115 -1.40 30.14 -23.44
CA THR A 115 -2.21 28.98 -23.04
C THR A 115 -1.44 28.20 -21.97
N ILE A 116 -2.14 27.68 -20.96
CA ILE A 116 -1.59 26.75 -19.96
C ILE A 116 -2.46 25.49 -19.93
N THR A 117 -1.82 24.34 -20.14
CA THR A 117 -2.41 23.02 -19.96
C THR A 117 -1.95 22.43 -18.62
N HIS A 118 -2.91 22.06 -17.78
CA HIS A 118 -2.73 21.21 -16.61
C HIS A 118 -3.12 19.78 -17.00
N ASN A 119 -2.25 18.83 -16.66
CA ASN A 119 -2.38 17.41 -16.97
C ASN A 119 -2.38 16.61 -15.66
N ASP A 120 -2.62 15.32 -15.76
CA ASP A 120 -2.48 14.37 -14.64
C ASP A 120 -3.37 14.74 -13.44
N LEU A 121 -4.49 15.41 -13.75
CA LEU A 121 -5.57 15.69 -12.81
C LEU A 121 -6.43 14.43 -12.62
N ASN A 122 -7.16 14.37 -11.51
CA ASN A 122 -8.17 13.35 -11.27
C ASN A 122 -9.33 13.94 -10.46
N ILE A 123 -9.92 15.02 -10.99
CA ILE A 123 -10.91 15.83 -10.27
C ILE A 123 -12.31 15.49 -10.77
N ALA A 124 -13.05 14.72 -9.98
CA ALA A 124 -14.47 14.49 -10.20
C ALA A 124 -15.26 15.80 -10.10
N VAL A 125 -16.15 16.04 -11.05
CA VAL A 125 -17.01 17.23 -11.16
C VAL A 125 -18.42 16.83 -11.56
N ASN A 126 -19.41 17.52 -11.00
CA ASN A 126 -20.81 17.39 -11.39
C ASN A 126 -21.21 18.48 -12.39
N LYS A 127 -22.28 18.24 -13.14
CA LYS A 127 -22.96 19.24 -13.97
C LYS A 127 -23.48 20.38 -13.09
N GLY A 128 -22.91 21.56 -13.27
CA GLY A 128 -23.15 22.75 -12.43
C GLY A 128 -21.92 23.21 -11.63
N ASP A 129 -20.89 22.36 -11.49
CA ASP A 129 -19.66 22.74 -10.81
C ASP A 129 -18.93 23.88 -11.52
N VAL A 130 -18.19 24.70 -10.77
CA VAL A 130 -17.55 25.92 -11.28
C VAL A 130 -16.04 25.80 -11.30
N VAL A 131 -15.45 26.04 -12.48
CA VAL A 131 -14.04 26.39 -12.64
C VAL A 131 -13.89 27.90 -12.48
N ARG A 132 -12.97 28.34 -11.62
CA ARG A 132 -12.63 29.77 -11.43
C ARG A 132 -11.20 30.03 -11.85
N LEU A 133 -11.00 30.99 -12.75
CA LEU A 133 -9.69 31.49 -13.18
C LEU A 133 -9.58 32.98 -12.86
N THR A 134 -8.56 33.38 -12.10
CA THR A 134 -8.28 34.80 -11.79
C THR A 134 -6.85 35.12 -12.24
N PRO A 135 -6.64 35.74 -13.41
CA PRO A 135 -5.33 36.18 -13.87
C PRO A 135 -4.94 37.51 -13.20
N ASP A 136 -3.72 37.59 -12.66
CA ASP A 136 -3.13 38.80 -12.08
C ASP A 136 -2.56 39.69 -13.20
N PHE A 137 -3.21 40.82 -13.48
CA PHE A 137 -2.88 41.71 -14.60
C PHE A 137 -2.03 42.92 -14.19
N THR A 138 -0.91 43.14 -14.88
CA THR A 138 -0.02 44.28 -14.60
C THR A 138 -0.64 45.66 -14.93
N ALA A 139 -1.68 45.70 -15.77
CA ALA A 139 -2.36 46.91 -16.21
C ALA A 139 -3.76 47.05 -15.57
N PRO A 140 -4.15 48.24 -15.04
CA PRO A 140 -5.41 48.41 -14.33
C PRO A 140 -6.66 48.38 -15.23
N LYS A 141 -6.49 48.54 -16.55
CA LYS A 141 -7.56 48.46 -17.55
C LYS A 141 -7.19 47.47 -18.64
N VAL A 142 -8.00 46.44 -18.80
CA VAL A 142 -7.71 45.32 -19.70
C VAL A 142 -8.81 45.05 -20.73
N THR A 143 -8.39 44.69 -21.94
CA THR A 143 -9.21 44.21 -23.04
C THR A 143 -8.55 42.96 -23.61
N GLY A 144 -9.34 41.93 -23.87
CA GLY A 144 -8.85 40.59 -24.14
C GLY A 144 -9.95 39.53 -24.09
N SER A 145 -9.55 38.27 -23.94
CA SER A 145 -10.48 37.17 -23.69
C SER A 145 -9.82 36.07 -22.87
N VAL A 146 -10.64 35.28 -22.17
CA VAL A 146 -10.24 34.02 -21.53
C VAL A 146 -11.06 32.86 -22.07
N SER A 147 -10.45 31.68 -22.18
CA SER A 147 -11.16 30.43 -22.49
C SER A 147 -10.72 29.32 -21.56
N VAL A 148 -11.60 28.35 -21.30
CA VAL A 148 -11.28 27.10 -20.61
C VAL A 148 -11.79 25.94 -21.46
N ALA A 149 -11.01 24.88 -21.54
CA ALA A 149 -11.39 23.58 -22.10
C ALA A 149 -11.03 22.50 -21.08
N LEU A 150 -12.00 21.66 -20.73
CA LEU A 150 -11.81 20.51 -19.85
C LEU A 150 -11.74 19.24 -20.70
N LYS A 151 -10.89 18.29 -20.30
CA LYS A 151 -10.82 16.95 -20.88
C LYS A 151 -10.86 15.90 -19.78
N GLY A 152 -11.51 14.79 -20.04
CA GLY A 152 -11.66 13.72 -19.06
C GLY A 152 -12.57 12.60 -19.53
N THR A 153 -13.31 12.02 -18.59
CA THR A 153 -14.32 10.97 -18.87
C THR A 153 -15.68 11.43 -18.35
N THR A 154 -16.69 11.45 -19.20
CA THR A 154 -18.07 11.86 -18.85
C THR A 154 -18.91 10.65 -18.42
N SER A 155 -19.70 10.82 -17.35
CA SER A 155 -20.62 9.80 -16.84
C SER A 155 -21.97 9.91 -17.55
N THR A 156 -22.36 8.88 -18.30
CA THR A 156 -23.62 8.88 -19.07
C THR A 156 -24.69 8.02 -18.42
N THR A 157 -25.55 8.62 -17.60
CA THR A 157 -26.82 8.04 -17.17
C THR A 157 -27.95 8.44 -18.12
N THR A 158 -28.58 7.47 -18.79
CA THR A 158 -29.79 7.66 -19.61
C THR A 158 -31.05 7.57 -18.75
N GLY A 159 -31.78 8.68 -18.61
CA GLY A 159 -33.08 8.74 -17.94
C GLY A 159 -34.25 8.90 -18.94
N PRO A 160 -35.48 8.43 -18.59
CA PRO A 160 -36.72 8.73 -19.31
C PRO A 160 -37.39 10.03 -18.82
N ASP A 161 -38.36 10.53 -19.58
CA ASP A 161 -39.07 11.81 -19.41
C ASP A 161 -40.44 11.75 -20.17
N PRO A 162 -41.52 12.49 -19.82
CA PRO A 162 -41.80 13.33 -18.65
C PRO A 162 -43.04 12.87 -17.81
N GLU A 163 -43.35 13.63 -16.75
CA GLU A 163 -44.47 13.48 -15.79
C GLU A 163 -45.73 14.31 -16.16
N PRO A 164 -46.90 14.07 -15.53
CA PRO A 164 -47.86 15.16 -15.29
C PRO A 164 -48.51 15.20 -13.88
N GLU A 165 -47.93 16.04 -13.01
CA GLU A 165 -48.49 16.84 -11.90
C GLU A 165 -49.21 16.19 -10.66
N PRO A 166 -49.20 16.87 -9.47
CA PRO A 166 -49.20 16.17 -8.18
C PRO A 166 -50.23 16.63 -7.11
N GLN A 167 -50.58 15.75 -6.15
CA GLN A 167 -50.99 16.08 -4.76
C GLN A 167 -51.31 14.80 -3.94
N PRO A 168 -51.18 14.80 -2.60
CA PRO A 168 -50.08 15.28 -1.75
C PRO A 168 -49.49 14.16 -0.84
N ASP A 169 -48.35 14.44 -0.20
CA ASP A 169 -47.73 13.57 0.82
C ASP A 169 -48.47 13.63 2.18
N PRO A 170 -48.59 12.50 2.91
CA PRO A 170 -48.38 12.53 4.36
C PRO A 170 -47.62 11.30 4.93
N THR A 171 -46.31 11.24 4.70
CA THR A 171 -45.27 11.10 5.73
C THR A 171 -45.57 10.24 6.99
N GLU A 172 -45.63 8.91 6.88
CA GLU A 172 -45.15 7.98 7.94
C GLU A 172 -44.96 6.55 7.40
N PRO A 173 -43.90 5.80 7.78
CA PRO A 173 -43.74 4.41 7.39
C PRO A 173 -44.64 3.49 8.23
N GLN A 174 -45.61 2.82 7.59
CA GLN A 174 -46.47 1.86 8.28
C GLN A 174 -45.66 0.70 8.90
N PRO A 175 -46.01 0.25 10.12
CA PRO A 175 -45.41 -0.94 10.71
C PRO A 175 -45.82 -2.21 9.94
N SER A 176 -44.95 -3.22 9.99
CA SER A 176 -45.25 -4.56 9.45
C SER A 176 -46.45 -5.17 10.21
N PRO A 177 -47.39 -5.86 9.53
CA PRO A 177 -48.60 -6.37 10.18
C PRO A 177 -48.28 -7.40 11.27
N GLU A 178 -48.87 -7.20 12.44
CA GLU A 178 -48.81 -8.12 13.57
C GLU A 178 -49.49 -9.46 13.20
N PRO A 179 -48.92 -10.63 13.55
CA PRO A 179 -49.43 -11.93 13.11
C PRO A 179 -50.82 -12.23 13.68
N GLU A 180 -51.67 -12.90 12.89
CA GLU A 180 -53.02 -13.26 13.35
C GLU A 180 -52.98 -14.17 14.60
N PRO A 181 -53.80 -13.91 15.63
CA PRO A 181 -53.79 -14.68 16.88
C PRO A 181 -54.06 -16.16 16.66
N GLY A 182 -53.07 -17.00 16.96
CA GLY A 182 -53.13 -18.45 16.75
C GLY A 182 -52.30 -18.96 15.57
N THR A 183 -51.43 -18.14 14.99
CA THR A 183 -50.51 -18.55 13.91
C THR A 183 -49.69 -19.78 14.35
N SER A 184 -49.91 -20.92 13.68
CA SER A 184 -49.33 -22.22 14.04
C SER A 184 -47.86 -22.32 13.61
N VAL A 185 -46.97 -22.66 14.54
CA VAL A 185 -45.52 -22.83 14.33
C VAL A 185 -45.01 -24.17 14.84
N THR A 186 -44.04 -24.75 14.13
CA THR A 186 -43.35 -25.98 14.51
C THR A 186 -41.93 -25.62 14.98
N PRO A 187 -41.57 -25.90 16.24
CA PRO A 187 -40.19 -25.77 16.71
C PRO A 187 -39.21 -26.60 15.88
N ALA A 188 -38.04 -26.04 15.59
CA ALA A 188 -36.91 -26.79 15.06
C ALA A 188 -36.20 -27.54 16.20
N GLU A 189 -35.63 -28.72 15.91
CA GLU A 189 -34.87 -29.50 16.88
C GLU A 189 -33.52 -28.83 17.17
N PRO A 190 -33.21 -28.46 18.42
CA PRO A 190 -31.86 -28.07 18.82
C PRO A 190 -30.89 -29.23 18.64
N THR A 191 -29.61 -28.92 18.40
CA THR A 191 -28.55 -29.94 18.33
C THR A 191 -27.56 -29.76 19.47
N ALA A 192 -26.88 -30.85 19.86
CA ALA A 192 -25.86 -30.85 20.90
C ALA A 192 -24.59 -31.53 20.39
N VAL A 193 -23.44 -31.03 20.84
CA VAL A 193 -22.11 -31.57 20.52
C VAL A 193 -21.35 -31.78 21.82
N ASP A 194 -21.08 -33.04 22.16
CA ASP A 194 -20.28 -33.45 23.32
C ASP A 194 -18.86 -33.83 22.86
N PRO A 195 -17.78 -33.26 23.43
CA PRO A 195 -16.40 -33.61 23.11
C PRO A 195 -16.12 -35.11 23.15
N ALA A 196 -16.78 -35.88 24.02
CA ALA A 196 -16.60 -37.32 24.12
C ALA A 196 -17.09 -38.10 22.88
N THR A 197 -18.09 -37.58 22.15
CA THR A 197 -18.75 -38.26 21.02
C THR A 197 -18.76 -37.45 19.72
N ALA A 198 -18.17 -36.25 19.70
CA ALA A 198 -18.03 -35.43 18.51
C ALA A 198 -17.16 -36.14 17.43
N PRO A 199 -17.54 -36.10 16.15
CA PRO A 199 -16.81 -36.73 15.06
C PRO A 199 -15.55 -35.96 14.60
N SER A 200 -15.34 -34.75 15.12
CA SER A 200 -14.13 -33.93 14.97
C SER A 200 -13.65 -33.47 16.35
N CYS A 201 -12.42 -32.94 16.46
CA CYS A 201 -11.94 -32.42 17.74
C CYS A 201 -12.70 -31.13 18.11
N VAL A 202 -13.47 -31.18 19.20
CA VAL A 202 -14.20 -30.04 19.76
C VAL A 202 -13.84 -29.96 21.24
N GLU A 203 -13.27 -28.84 21.67
CA GLU A 203 -12.71 -28.70 23.02
C GLU A 203 -13.78 -28.73 24.13
N LYS A 204 -14.95 -28.13 23.84
CA LYS A 204 -16.00 -27.80 24.82
C LYS A 204 -17.37 -28.23 24.31
N GLY A 205 -18.21 -28.78 25.19
CA GLY A 205 -19.57 -29.16 24.83
C GLY A 205 -20.48 -27.96 24.65
N PHE A 206 -21.42 -28.04 23.70
CA PHE A 206 -22.44 -27.00 23.51
C PHE A 206 -23.77 -27.53 22.98
N ILE A 207 -24.83 -26.75 23.20
CA ILE A 207 -26.13 -26.86 22.51
C ILE A 207 -26.25 -25.71 21.52
N ASN A 208 -26.59 -26.00 20.27
CA ASN A 208 -26.95 -25.01 19.28
C ASN A 208 -28.48 -24.82 19.23
N ILE A 209 -28.94 -23.63 19.58
CA ILE A 209 -30.34 -23.23 19.57
C ILE A 209 -30.71 -22.64 18.20
N PRO A 210 -31.74 -23.15 17.50
CA PRO A 210 -32.11 -22.68 16.18
C PRO A 210 -32.94 -21.40 16.24
N ASP A 211 -32.68 -20.45 15.33
CA ASP A 211 -33.54 -19.26 15.18
C ASP A 211 -34.86 -19.65 14.52
N THR A 212 -35.92 -19.71 15.31
CA THR A 212 -37.25 -20.17 14.87
C THR A 212 -38.28 -19.08 15.13
N LYS A 213 -38.66 -18.36 14.08
CA LYS A 213 -39.65 -17.27 14.16
C LYS A 213 -40.93 -17.73 14.86
N GLY A 214 -41.33 -17.03 15.93
CA GLY A 214 -42.52 -17.35 16.71
C GLY A 214 -42.30 -18.37 17.83
N VAL A 215 -41.07 -18.82 18.10
CA VAL A 215 -40.73 -19.81 19.14
C VAL A 215 -39.58 -19.32 20.01
N ASP A 216 -39.74 -19.45 21.33
CA ASP A 216 -38.69 -19.21 22.33
C ASP A 216 -38.19 -20.54 22.91
N TYR A 217 -36.87 -20.71 22.93
CA TYR A 217 -36.21 -21.86 23.56
C TYR A 217 -35.70 -21.53 24.96
N PHE A 218 -35.87 -22.48 25.87
CA PHE A 218 -35.54 -22.37 27.28
C PHE A 218 -34.65 -23.53 27.71
N ILE A 219 -33.58 -23.23 28.44
CA ILE A 219 -32.68 -24.24 29.05
C ILE A 219 -32.63 -23.98 30.56
N GLY A 220 -32.86 -25.01 31.36
CA GLY A 220 -32.94 -24.87 32.83
C GLY A 220 -34.09 -23.98 33.33
N GLY A 221 -35.01 -23.56 32.44
CA GLY A 221 -36.07 -22.58 32.71
C GLY A 221 -35.76 -21.16 32.23
N GLU A 222 -34.51 -20.84 31.85
CA GLU A 222 -34.12 -19.54 31.30
C GLU A 222 -34.26 -19.51 29.78
N ARG A 223 -34.80 -18.41 29.22
CA ARG A 223 -34.84 -18.17 27.77
C ARG A 223 -33.41 -18.00 27.24
N LYS A 224 -33.10 -18.63 26.10
CA LYS A 224 -31.80 -18.52 25.42
C LYS A 224 -32.00 -18.02 23.98
N SER A 225 -31.06 -17.22 23.49
CA SER A 225 -31.00 -16.77 22.11
C SER A 225 -30.63 -17.92 21.16
N ALA A 226 -30.82 -17.73 19.85
CA ALA A 226 -30.22 -18.61 18.85
C ALA A 226 -28.68 -18.62 18.94
N GLY A 227 -28.06 -19.67 18.40
CA GLY A 227 -26.60 -19.89 18.43
C GLY A 227 -26.15 -20.91 19.47
N GLN A 228 -24.83 -20.99 19.69
CA GLN A 228 -24.18 -21.97 20.56
C GLN A 228 -24.16 -21.53 22.04
N HIS A 229 -24.51 -22.46 22.94
CA HIS A 229 -24.46 -22.28 24.40
C HIS A 229 -23.61 -23.39 25.02
N PHE A 230 -22.51 -23.04 25.67
CA PHE A 230 -21.48 -23.98 26.12
C PHE A 230 -21.75 -24.58 27.52
N TYR A 231 -21.29 -25.81 27.72
CA TYR A 231 -21.40 -26.60 28.95
C TYR A 231 -20.04 -27.25 29.24
N GLU A 232 -19.31 -26.70 30.21
CA GLU A 232 -17.93 -27.08 30.51
C GLU A 232 -17.79 -27.83 31.84
N GLY A 233 -16.95 -28.87 31.87
CA GLY A 233 -16.41 -29.48 33.09
C GLY A 233 -17.37 -30.26 34.00
N GLN A 234 -18.65 -30.44 33.63
CA GLN A 234 -19.62 -31.21 34.42
C GLN A 234 -20.43 -32.19 33.57
N LYS A 235 -20.62 -33.41 34.07
CA LYS A 235 -21.49 -34.41 33.45
C LYS A 235 -22.95 -34.08 33.78
N ALA A 236 -23.76 -33.72 32.79
CA ALA A 236 -25.11 -33.21 33.01
C ALA A 236 -26.07 -33.56 31.86
N THR A 237 -27.31 -33.92 32.21
CA THR A 237 -28.45 -33.99 31.27
C THR A 237 -29.05 -32.60 31.13
N VAL A 238 -28.87 -31.96 29.97
CA VAL A 238 -29.36 -30.61 29.70
C VAL A 238 -30.67 -30.68 28.93
N LYS A 239 -31.76 -30.21 29.55
CA LYS A 239 -33.11 -30.18 28.95
C LYS A 239 -33.35 -28.85 28.24
N VAL A 240 -33.78 -28.92 26.97
CA VAL A 240 -34.23 -27.77 26.17
C VAL A 240 -35.74 -27.85 25.99
N THR A 241 -36.42 -26.71 26.08
CA THR A 241 -37.88 -26.56 26.03
C THR A 241 -38.28 -25.43 25.10
N ALA A 242 -39.09 -25.70 24.07
CA ALA A 242 -39.67 -24.70 23.19
C ALA A 242 -41.05 -24.26 23.69
N LYS A 243 -41.34 -22.96 23.59
CA LYS A 243 -42.66 -22.36 23.86
C LYS A 243 -43.00 -21.38 22.72
N PRO A 244 -44.29 -21.17 22.40
CA PRO A 244 -44.65 -20.18 21.38
C PRO A 244 -44.42 -18.76 21.94
N GLN A 245 -43.98 -17.85 21.08
CA GLN A 245 -44.00 -16.41 21.35
C GLN A 245 -45.45 -15.89 21.31
N ASN A 246 -45.69 -14.71 21.87
CA ASN A 246 -47.04 -14.16 21.96
C ASN A 246 -47.67 -13.98 20.56
N GLY A 247 -48.95 -14.34 20.41
CA GLY A 247 -49.64 -14.40 19.10
C GLY A 247 -49.51 -15.74 18.35
N TYR A 248 -48.48 -16.54 18.63
CA TYR A 248 -48.25 -17.85 17.99
C TYR A 248 -48.80 -19.02 18.82
N GLN A 249 -48.98 -20.18 18.18
CA GLN A 249 -49.33 -21.44 18.84
C GLN A 249 -48.45 -22.58 18.31
N ILE A 250 -48.10 -23.55 19.16
CA ILE A 250 -47.34 -24.73 18.72
C ILE A 250 -48.25 -25.67 17.92
N ALA A 251 -47.77 -26.11 16.75
CA ALA A 251 -48.48 -27.06 15.90
C ALA A 251 -48.80 -28.37 16.66
N ALA A 252 -50.03 -28.87 16.49
CA ALA A 252 -50.50 -30.03 17.24
C ALA A 252 -49.64 -31.28 16.97
N GLY A 253 -49.04 -31.84 18.03
CA GLY A 253 -48.13 -32.98 17.95
C GLY A 253 -46.67 -32.64 17.65
N ALA A 254 -46.30 -31.36 17.48
CA ALA A 254 -44.91 -30.95 17.36
C ALA A 254 -44.14 -31.16 18.67
N ARG A 255 -42.87 -31.56 18.55
CA ARG A 255 -41.98 -31.77 19.70
C ARG A 255 -41.57 -30.43 20.29
N THR A 256 -41.75 -30.28 21.60
CA THR A 256 -41.36 -29.08 22.37
C THR A 256 -40.26 -29.34 23.39
N GLU A 257 -39.83 -30.59 23.57
CA GLU A 257 -38.83 -30.96 24.58
C GLU A 257 -37.74 -31.87 24.03
N TRP A 258 -36.49 -31.54 24.38
CA TRP A 258 -35.28 -32.29 24.05
C TRP A 258 -34.41 -32.42 25.30
N SER A 259 -33.55 -33.43 25.32
CA SER A 259 -32.62 -33.66 26.43
C SER A 259 -31.34 -34.25 25.87
N PHE A 260 -30.22 -33.68 26.27
CA PHE A 260 -28.90 -34.02 25.77
C PHE A 260 -27.98 -34.34 26.95
N ASP A 261 -27.42 -35.54 26.97
CA ASP A 261 -26.47 -35.95 28.00
C ASP A 261 -25.05 -35.51 27.60
N PHE A 262 -24.45 -34.64 28.40
CA PHE A 262 -23.05 -34.24 28.26
C PHE A 262 -22.16 -35.05 29.20
N SER A 263 -21.05 -35.56 28.68
CA SER A 263 -20.02 -36.32 29.40
C SER A 263 -19.27 -35.52 30.46
N GLY A 264 -19.22 -34.18 30.30
CA GLY A 264 -18.37 -33.29 31.08
C GLY A 264 -16.89 -33.29 30.68
N GLN A 265 -16.50 -34.02 29.63
CA GLN A 265 -15.13 -33.99 29.12
C GLN A 265 -14.81 -32.64 28.46
N VAL A 266 -13.57 -32.20 28.66
CA VAL A 266 -12.93 -31.10 27.91
C VAL A 266 -11.74 -31.72 27.18
N LYS A 267 -11.62 -31.46 25.88
CA LYS A 267 -10.49 -31.91 25.07
C LYS A 267 -9.53 -30.75 24.82
N ASN A 268 -8.23 -31.00 24.88
CA ASN A 268 -7.22 -30.11 24.30
C ASN A 268 -6.99 -30.58 22.85
N CYS A 269 -7.26 -29.72 21.87
CA CYS A 269 -7.08 -30.04 20.46
C CYS A 269 -5.74 -29.54 19.88
N SER A 270 -4.84 -28.95 20.69
CA SER A 270 -3.58 -28.34 20.19
C SER A 270 -2.54 -29.32 19.64
N ASP A 271 -2.54 -30.59 20.07
CA ASP A 271 -1.43 -31.54 19.82
C ASP A 271 -1.78 -32.72 18.89
N SER A 272 -3.02 -32.82 18.38
CA SER A 272 -3.44 -33.94 17.53
C SER A 272 -3.27 -33.65 16.04
N SER A 273 -2.15 -34.07 15.45
CA SER A 273 -1.84 -33.96 14.02
C SER A 273 -2.66 -34.92 13.11
N GLU A 274 -3.86 -35.31 13.54
CA GLU A 274 -4.74 -36.29 12.87
C GLU A 274 -6.22 -35.86 12.88
N ASP A 275 -6.51 -34.57 12.72
CA ASP A 275 -7.60 -34.26 11.79
C ASP A 275 -7.10 -34.67 10.39
N PRO A 276 -7.86 -35.45 9.61
CA PRO A 276 -7.50 -35.70 8.22
C PRO A 276 -7.66 -34.38 7.46
N LYS A 277 -6.54 -33.64 7.29
CA LYS A 277 -6.45 -32.48 6.39
C LYS A 277 -7.20 -32.85 5.11
N PRO A 278 -8.28 -32.12 4.75
CA PRO A 278 -9.10 -32.50 3.60
C PRO A 278 -8.19 -32.65 2.39
N SER A 279 -8.19 -33.86 1.79
CA SER A 279 -7.13 -34.30 0.87
C SER A 279 -6.75 -33.19 -0.11
N ALA A 280 -5.53 -32.65 0.04
CA ALA A 280 -5.13 -31.38 -0.56
C ALA A 280 -5.56 -31.33 -2.03
N VAL A 281 -6.54 -30.47 -2.33
CA VAL A 281 -7.21 -30.48 -3.63
C VAL A 281 -6.16 -30.13 -4.68
N GLU A 282 -5.80 -31.09 -5.52
CA GLU A 282 -4.60 -31.02 -6.34
C GLU A 282 -4.62 -29.78 -7.24
N GLY A 283 -3.62 -28.91 -7.10
CA GLY A 283 -3.56 -27.60 -7.76
C GLY A 283 -4.29 -26.44 -7.04
N ARG A 284 -4.81 -26.62 -5.81
CA ARG A 284 -5.41 -25.52 -5.01
C ARG A 284 -4.56 -25.13 -3.82
N HIS A 285 -4.36 -23.83 -3.63
CA HIS A 285 -3.62 -23.26 -2.51
C HIS A 285 -4.18 -21.90 -2.10
N PHE A 286 -4.26 -21.63 -0.80
CA PHE A 286 -4.65 -20.32 -0.29
C PHE A 286 -3.79 -19.92 0.92
N ASP A 287 -3.29 -18.68 0.91
CA ASP A 287 -2.58 -18.03 2.01
C ASP A 287 -3.32 -16.74 2.40
N ALA A 288 -3.38 -16.41 3.70
CA ALA A 288 -3.70 -15.08 4.17
C ALA A 288 -2.60 -14.55 5.09
N ILE A 289 -2.18 -13.30 4.89
CA ILE A 289 -1.01 -12.68 5.50
C ILE A 289 -1.41 -11.32 6.09
N GLY A 290 -1.09 -11.10 7.36
CA GLY A 290 -1.42 -9.88 8.10
C GLY A 290 -0.22 -8.97 8.33
N HIS A 291 -0.33 -7.70 7.93
CA HIS A 291 0.69 -6.66 8.12
C HIS A 291 0.13 -5.57 9.04
N ASP A 292 0.49 -5.56 10.33
CA ASP A 292 -0.18 -4.76 11.38
C ASP A 292 -1.72 -5.01 11.46
N PHE A 293 -2.17 -6.21 11.07
CA PHE A 293 -3.58 -6.65 11.04
C PHE A 293 -3.66 -8.16 11.31
N ALA A 294 -4.54 -8.64 12.18
CA ALA A 294 -4.58 -10.06 12.57
C ALA A 294 -5.57 -10.88 11.73
N VAL A 295 -5.07 -11.72 10.83
CA VAL A 295 -5.85 -12.59 9.93
C VAL A 295 -5.20 -13.97 9.77
N GLU A 296 -6.02 -15.00 9.64
CA GLU A 296 -5.62 -16.41 9.50
C GLU A 296 -6.45 -17.08 8.39
N SER A 297 -5.84 -17.91 7.54
CA SER A 297 -6.53 -18.58 6.42
C SER A 297 -7.13 -19.93 6.81
N ASP A 298 -8.38 -20.18 6.40
CA ASP A 298 -9.02 -21.50 6.56
C ASP A 298 -8.44 -22.53 5.56
N PRO A 299 -8.43 -23.83 5.88
CA PRO A 299 -8.10 -24.88 4.93
C PRO A 299 -9.08 -24.90 3.74
N VAL A 300 -8.57 -25.17 2.53
CA VAL A 300 -9.37 -25.27 1.30
C VAL A 300 -10.48 -26.33 1.44
N ASP A 301 -11.75 -25.91 1.38
CA ASP A 301 -12.90 -26.81 1.42
C ASP A 301 -13.03 -27.61 0.10
N PRO A 302 -12.93 -28.95 0.10
CA PRO A 302 -13.10 -29.75 -1.11
C PRO A 302 -14.51 -29.70 -1.72
N LYS A 303 -15.51 -29.22 -0.98
CA LYS A 303 -16.88 -29.02 -1.51
C LYS A 303 -16.99 -27.69 -2.28
N ASN A 304 -16.16 -26.72 -1.94
CA ASN A 304 -16.14 -25.38 -2.54
C ASN A 304 -14.72 -24.97 -3.01
N PRO A 305 -14.00 -25.77 -3.83
CA PRO A 305 -12.57 -25.60 -4.12
C PRO A 305 -12.24 -24.40 -5.04
N ASN A 306 -13.18 -23.45 -5.18
CA ASN A 306 -13.03 -22.18 -5.88
C ASN A 306 -13.35 -20.98 -4.96
N ALA A 307 -13.72 -21.22 -3.70
CA ALA A 307 -13.86 -20.21 -2.67
C ALA A 307 -12.81 -20.47 -1.58
N PHE A 308 -12.24 -19.40 -1.03
CA PHE A 308 -11.27 -19.47 0.06
C PHE A 308 -11.64 -18.43 1.11
N THR A 309 -11.59 -18.79 2.39
CA THR A 309 -11.94 -17.88 3.49
C THR A 309 -10.76 -17.61 4.42
N ALA A 310 -10.66 -16.38 4.93
CA ALA A 310 -9.68 -16.00 5.94
C ALA A 310 -10.37 -15.23 7.05
N LYS A 311 -10.11 -15.63 8.30
CA LYS A 311 -10.80 -15.13 9.48
C LYS A 311 -9.95 -14.11 10.24
N VAL A 312 -10.59 -13.03 10.67
CA VAL A 312 -9.97 -11.95 11.45
C VAL A 312 -9.95 -12.35 12.92
N THR A 313 -8.74 -12.51 13.48
CA THR A 313 -8.54 -13.13 14.80
C THR A 313 -8.61 -12.14 15.96
N GLU A 314 -8.47 -10.83 15.71
CA GLU A 314 -8.77 -9.75 16.66
C GLU A 314 -9.28 -8.47 15.98
N GLU A 315 -9.99 -7.62 16.74
CA GLU A 315 -10.51 -6.35 16.23
C GLU A 315 -9.38 -5.40 15.80
N SER A 316 -9.29 -5.17 14.50
CA SER A 316 -8.18 -4.51 13.81
C SER A 316 -8.67 -3.30 13.00
N ARG A 317 -7.76 -2.46 12.49
CA ARG A 317 -8.08 -1.43 11.48
C ARG A 317 -7.41 -1.81 10.16
N MET A 318 -8.19 -1.98 9.09
CA MET A 318 -7.69 -2.27 7.73
C MET A 318 -7.44 -0.97 6.97
N LYS A 319 -6.28 -0.82 6.32
CA LYS A 319 -5.95 0.25 5.37
C LYS A 319 -6.20 -0.17 3.93
N TYR A 320 -5.73 -1.36 3.54
CA TYR A 320 -5.96 -1.95 2.23
C TYR A 320 -5.60 -3.45 2.26
N ALA A 321 -5.91 -4.17 1.20
CA ALA A 321 -5.45 -5.53 0.95
C ALA A 321 -4.93 -5.67 -0.47
N THR A 322 -4.05 -6.63 -0.71
CA THR A 322 -3.65 -7.07 -2.06
C THR A 322 -3.86 -8.56 -2.21
N VAL A 323 -4.56 -8.97 -3.27
CA VAL A 323 -4.83 -10.36 -3.60
C VAL A 323 -4.02 -10.74 -4.84
N ARG A 324 -3.06 -11.65 -4.69
CA ARG A 324 -2.33 -12.27 -5.80
C ARG A 324 -3.00 -13.60 -6.15
N ILE A 325 -3.28 -13.83 -7.43
CA ILE A 325 -3.93 -15.00 -7.98
C ILE A 325 -3.00 -15.59 -9.04
N GLU A 326 -2.48 -16.80 -8.84
CA GLU A 326 -1.63 -17.51 -9.80
C GLU A 326 -2.45 -18.66 -10.37
N THR A 327 -2.55 -18.75 -11.71
CA THR A 327 -3.60 -19.55 -12.33
C THR A 327 -3.29 -20.01 -13.76
N ASP A 328 -3.72 -21.23 -14.11
CA ASP A 328 -3.65 -21.78 -15.47
C ASP A 328 -4.87 -21.48 -16.35
N ALA A 329 -5.82 -20.69 -15.85
CA ALA A 329 -7.00 -20.25 -16.60
C ALA A 329 -6.63 -19.26 -17.72
N THR A 330 -6.93 -19.63 -18.97
CA THR A 330 -6.83 -18.75 -20.15
C THR A 330 -8.20 -18.55 -20.80
N PRO A 331 -8.68 -17.31 -21.01
CA PRO A 331 -8.04 -16.02 -20.67
C PRO A 331 -8.09 -15.66 -19.16
N LEU A 332 -7.17 -14.78 -18.75
CA LEU A 332 -7.08 -14.25 -17.38
C LEU A 332 -8.12 -13.15 -17.11
N GLU A 333 -9.39 -13.54 -16.95
CA GLU A 333 -10.48 -12.59 -16.69
C GLU A 333 -10.52 -12.12 -15.24
N ALA A 334 -9.91 -10.96 -14.94
CA ALA A 334 -9.90 -10.35 -13.60
C ALA A 334 -11.28 -9.94 -13.04
N GLN A 335 -12.36 -10.13 -13.81
CA GLN A 335 -13.77 -9.93 -13.39
C GLN A 335 -14.37 -11.20 -12.76
N GLN A 336 -13.78 -12.39 -12.98
CA GLN A 336 -14.23 -13.66 -12.41
C GLN A 336 -13.75 -13.90 -10.97
N TYR A 337 -12.95 -12.97 -10.42
CA TYR A 337 -12.28 -13.09 -9.14
C TYR A 337 -12.63 -11.91 -8.22
N ASN A 338 -13.29 -12.21 -7.10
CA ASN A 338 -13.74 -11.23 -6.11
C ASN A 338 -13.09 -11.49 -4.74
N LEU A 339 -13.02 -10.44 -3.92
CA LEU A 339 -12.74 -10.50 -2.49
C LEU A 339 -13.84 -9.72 -1.77
N GLU A 340 -14.57 -10.40 -0.89
CA GLU A 340 -15.59 -9.83 -0.03
C GLU A 340 -15.15 -9.93 1.44
N LEU A 341 -15.80 -9.16 2.33
CA LEU A 341 -15.57 -9.19 3.78
C LEU A 341 -16.92 -9.02 4.48
N ASP A 342 -17.31 -10.00 5.30
CA ASP A 342 -18.67 -10.10 5.83
C ASP A 342 -19.02 -9.06 6.92
N LYS A 343 -18.01 -8.53 7.62
CA LYS A 343 -18.13 -7.56 8.71
C LYS A 343 -17.04 -6.51 8.60
N ILE A 344 -17.44 -5.25 8.51
CA ILE A 344 -16.58 -4.06 8.54
C ILE A 344 -17.36 -2.90 9.20
N GLU A 345 -16.68 -1.81 9.52
CA GLU A 345 -17.26 -0.57 10.07
C GLU A 345 -18.52 -0.13 9.33
N SER A 346 -19.57 0.25 10.08
CA SER A 346 -20.87 0.63 9.52
C SER A 346 -20.77 1.73 8.45
N GLY A 347 -21.32 1.44 7.27
CA GLY A 347 -21.29 2.30 6.09
C GLY A 347 -20.04 2.14 5.21
N VAL A 348 -19.07 1.32 5.60
CA VAL A 348 -17.89 0.98 4.79
C VAL A 348 -18.14 -0.28 3.96
N THR A 349 -17.57 -0.32 2.75
CA THR A 349 -17.50 -1.50 1.88
C THR A 349 -16.07 -1.68 1.36
N LEU A 350 -15.75 -2.80 0.71
CA LEU A 350 -14.48 -2.98 0.01
C LEU A 350 -14.62 -2.66 -1.48
N GLN A 351 -13.67 -1.92 -2.05
CA GLN A 351 -13.62 -1.63 -3.50
C GLN A 351 -12.28 -2.01 -4.10
N LYS A 352 -12.33 -2.66 -5.28
CA LYS A 352 -11.18 -3.01 -6.12
C LYS A 352 -10.59 -1.72 -6.72
N ARG A 353 -9.34 -1.38 -6.37
CA ARG A 353 -8.66 -0.11 -6.72
C ARG A 353 -7.79 -0.24 -7.96
N ASN A 354 -6.92 -1.26 -7.98
CA ASN A 354 -5.95 -1.52 -9.04
C ASN A 354 -5.98 -3.00 -9.42
N VAL A 355 -5.71 -3.31 -10.69
CA VAL A 355 -5.63 -4.68 -11.21
C VAL A 355 -4.46 -4.79 -12.18
N ASN A 356 -3.48 -5.61 -11.85
CA ASN A 356 -2.33 -5.92 -12.69
C ASN A 356 -2.46 -7.36 -13.20
N ILE A 357 -2.30 -7.59 -14.51
CA ILE A 357 -2.34 -8.93 -15.12
C ILE A 357 -0.97 -9.23 -15.72
N GLY A 358 -0.31 -10.27 -15.22
CA GLY A 358 0.99 -10.76 -15.68
C GLY A 358 0.88 -12.10 -16.40
N ASN A 359 2.03 -12.66 -16.80
CA ASN A 359 2.09 -14.01 -17.36
C ASN A 359 1.74 -15.04 -16.27
N GLY A 360 0.52 -15.57 -16.28
CA GLY A 360 0.06 -16.61 -15.35
C GLY A 360 -0.44 -16.11 -13.99
N PHE A 361 -0.55 -14.80 -13.78
CA PHE A 361 -1.07 -14.26 -12.51
C PHE A 361 -1.84 -12.94 -12.66
N ILE A 362 -2.68 -12.64 -11.66
CA ILE A 362 -3.44 -11.40 -11.50
C ILE A 362 -3.20 -10.88 -10.08
N THR A 363 -2.84 -9.61 -9.92
CA THR A 363 -2.77 -8.94 -8.61
C THR A 363 -3.85 -7.86 -8.51
N MET A 364 -4.61 -7.87 -7.42
CA MET A 364 -5.76 -6.97 -7.19
C MET A 364 -5.56 -6.20 -5.89
N GLU A 365 -5.53 -4.86 -5.95
CA GLU A 365 -5.56 -4.02 -4.75
C GLU A 365 -7.02 -3.74 -4.35
N VAL A 366 -7.33 -3.82 -3.06
CA VAL A 366 -8.68 -3.63 -2.50
C VAL A 366 -8.60 -2.67 -1.32
N VAL A 367 -9.42 -1.62 -1.31
CA VAL A 367 -9.43 -0.57 -0.26
C VAL A 367 -10.79 -0.47 0.43
N PRO A 368 -10.84 -0.09 1.72
CA PRO A 368 -12.08 0.28 2.39
C PRO A 368 -12.61 1.61 1.83
N VAL A 369 -13.92 1.67 1.61
CA VAL A 369 -14.63 2.78 0.96
C VAL A 369 -15.87 3.15 1.74
N LYS A 370 -16.02 4.43 2.07
CA LYS A 370 -17.19 5.01 2.74
C LYS A 370 -17.81 6.08 1.84
N ASP A 371 -19.13 6.04 1.64
CA ASP A 371 -19.86 6.98 0.77
C ASP A 371 -19.25 7.15 -0.64
N GLY A 372 -18.72 6.06 -1.21
CA GLY A 372 -18.08 6.03 -2.53
C GLY A 372 -16.65 6.59 -2.59
N LYS A 373 -16.02 6.92 -1.46
CA LYS A 373 -14.63 7.39 -1.38
C LYS A 373 -13.76 6.44 -0.54
N PRO A 374 -12.51 6.13 -0.96
CA PRO A 374 -11.55 5.44 -0.10
C PRO A 374 -11.33 6.17 1.23
N VAL A 375 -11.19 5.41 2.32
CA VAL A 375 -10.84 5.93 3.65
C VAL A 375 -9.46 5.41 4.08
N ASP A 376 -8.72 6.21 4.87
CA ASP A 376 -7.34 5.88 5.25
C ASP A 376 -7.23 4.57 6.05
N SER A 377 -8.23 4.28 6.89
CA SER A 377 -8.46 2.96 7.48
C SER A 377 -9.91 2.79 7.96
N ALA A 378 -10.38 1.55 8.07
CA ALA A 378 -11.69 1.19 8.60
C ALA A 378 -11.59 0.09 9.67
N VAL A 379 -12.44 0.12 10.69
CA VAL A 379 -12.46 -0.93 11.72
C VAL A 379 -13.02 -2.24 11.15
N VAL A 380 -12.33 -3.35 11.41
CA VAL A 380 -12.77 -4.71 11.08
C VAL A 380 -12.92 -5.50 12.39
N PRO A 381 -14.13 -5.97 12.74
CA PRO A 381 -14.36 -6.73 13.98
C PRO A 381 -13.57 -8.05 14.03
N LYS A 382 -13.31 -8.53 15.24
CA LYS A 382 -12.96 -9.95 15.46
C LYS A 382 -14.07 -10.85 14.90
N ASP A 383 -13.69 -12.02 14.40
CA ASP A 383 -14.58 -13.00 13.77
C ASP A 383 -15.26 -12.49 12.48
N ALA A 384 -14.74 -11.43 11.86
CA ALA A 384 -14.99 -11.12 10.46
C ALA A 384 -14.31 -12.15 9.53
N VAL A 385 -14.85 -12.35 8.33
CA VAL A 385 -14.38 -13.34 7.35
C VAL A 385 -14.23 -12.68 5.99
N PHE A 386 -12.98 -12.63 5.51
CA PHE A 386 -12.70 -12.40 4.09
C PHE A 386 -13.10 -13.64 3.31
N THR A 387 -13.79 -13.45 2.18
CA THR A 387 -14.15 -14.53 1.25
C THR A 387 -13.63 -14.18 -0.14
N PHE A 388 -12.68 -14.95 -0.64
CA PHE A 388 -12.29 -14.93 -2.04
C PHE A 388 -13.17 -15.89 -2.84
N THR A 389 -13.62 -15.49 -4.03
CA THR A 389 -14.38 -16.37 -4.93
C THR A 389 -13.86 -16.31 -6.36
N ASN A 390 -13.59 -17.48 -6.95
CA ASN A 390 -13.35 -17.70 -8.38
C ASN A 390 -14.60 -18.28 -9.06
N ASN A 391 -15.21 -17.54 -9.99
CA ASN A 391 -16.34 -18.04 -10.78
C ASN A 391 -15.94 -18.87 -12.01
N PHE A 392 -14.63 -18.95 -12.33
CA PHE A 392 -14.11 -19.70 -13.47
C PHE A 392 -13.90 -21.18 -13.14
N SER A 393 -14.93 -21.99 -13.42
CA SER A 393 -15.03 -23.41 -13.02
C SER A 393 -14.05 -24.38 -13.68
N GLN A 394 -13.39 -23.99 -14.78
CA GLN A 394 -12.44 -24.86 -15.52
C GLN A 394 -10.99 -24.77 -15.03
N ASN A 395 -10.71 -23.86 -14.09
CA ASN A 395 -9.38 -23.62 -13.53
C ASN A 395 -8.83 -24.89 -12.84
N LYS A 396 -7.62 -25.34 -13.19
CA LYS A 396 -7.02 -26.56 -12.60
C LYS A 396 -5.93 -26.25 -11.59
N ASN A 397 -5.14 -25.22 -11.81
CA ASN A 397 -4.18 -24.71 -10.83
C ASN A 397 -4.59 -23.30 -10.42
N LEU A 398 -4.96 -23.11 -9.15
CA LEU A 398 -5.35 -21.84 -8.56
C LEU A 398 -4.67 -21.71 -7.19
N LYS A 399 -3.60 -20.91 -7.14
CA LYS A 399 -3.03 -20.40 -5.90
C LYS A 399 -3.53 -18.97 -5.68
N VAL A 400 -3.95 -18.64 -4.46
CA VAL A 400 -4.32 -17.29 -4.06
C VAL A 400 -3.60 -16.89 -2.77
N THR A 401 -3.11 -15.66 -2.71
CA THR A 401 -2.46 -15.07 -1.53
C THR A 401 -3.12 -13.73 -1.24
N LEU A 402 -3.65 -13.57 -0.03
CA LEU A 402 -4.32 -12.37 0.47
C LEU A 402 -3.43 -11.68 1.50
N ASP A 403 -2.78 -10.59 1.13
CA ASP A 403 -2.13 -9.68 2.09
C ASP A 403 -3.13 -8.63 2.59
N VAL A 404 -3.24 -8.42 3.90
CA VAL A 404 -4.06 -7.38 4.53
C VAL A 404 -3.17 -6.44 5.34
N TYR A 405 -3.22 -5.15 5.01
CA TYR A 405 -2.41 -4.10 5.64
C TYR A 405 -3.26 -3.28 6.60
N GLY A 406 -2.75 -3.06 7.80
CA GLY A 406 -3.48 -2.45 8.90
C GLY A 406 -3.00 -1.09 9.35
N GLU A 407 -3.68 -0.58 10.37
CA GLU A 407 -3.26 0.57 11.16
C GLU A 407 -3.03 0.14 12.60
N LYS A 408 -1.82 0.42 13.11
CA LYS A 408 -1.47 0.12 14.51
C LYS A 408 -2.51 0.72 15.44
N LYS A 409 -3.13 -0.16 16.23
CA LYS A 409 -4.16 0.19 17.22
C LYS A 409 -3.57 1.23 18.17
N GLY A 410 -4.30 2.32 18.40
CA GLY A 410 -3.86 3.36 19.33
C GLY A 410 -3.80 2.79 20.76
N GLU A 411 -2.62 2.39 21.20
CA GLU A 411 -2.42 1.80 22.52
C GLU A 411 -2.87 2.77 23.62
N PRO A 412 -3.44 2.26 24.74
CA PRO A 412 -3.68 3.09 25.91
C PRO A 412 -2.33 3.68 26.37
N LYS A 413 -2.23 5.01 26.43
CA LYS A 413 -0.99 5.73 26.75
C LYS A 413 -0.25 5.04 27.91
N PRO A 414 1.01 4.62 27.75
CA PRO A 414 1.70 3.85 28.77
C PRO A 414 1.71 4.55 30.14
N PRO A 415 1.60 3.80 31.25
CA PRO A 415 1.47 4.39 32.58
C PRO A 415 2.69 5.25 32.91
N ILE A 416 2.46 6.46 33.42
CA ILE A 416 3.54 7.33 33.87
C ILE A 416 4.08 6.80 35.21
N ILE A 417 5.35 6.41 35.21
CA ILE A 417 6.07 5.86 36.37
C ILE A 417 6.78 7.00 37.09
N SER A 418 6.62 7.10 38.40
CA SER A 418 7.35 8.07 39.23
C SER A 418 8.87 7.81 39.21
N PRO A 419 9.71 8.84 39.44
CA PRO A 419 11.16 8.68 39.59
C PRO A 419 11.53 7.65 40.68
N PRO A 420 12.62 6.86 40.53
CA PRO A 420 13.00 5.82 41.49
C PRO A 420 13.28 6.31 42.91
N ASP A 421 13.67 7.58 43.03
CA ASP A 421 13.96 8.26 44.29
C ASP A 421 12.74 8.99 44.89
N GLY A 422 11.57 8.90 44.23
CA GLY A 422 10.32 9.51 44.71
C GLY A 422 10.27 11.04 44.59
N ALA A 423 11.15 11.64 43.79
CA ALA A 423 11.15 13.08 43.54
C ALA A 423 9.84 13.54 42.89
N ASP A 424 9.20 14.55 43.48
CA ASP A 424 7.91 15.12 43.06
C ASP A 424 8.07 16.22 42.00
N TRP A 425 9.20 16.92 42.00
CA TRP A 425 9.56 17.95 41.04
C TRP A 425 10.12 17.40 39.72
N VAL A 426 10.55 16.14 39.68
CA VAL A 426 11.03 15.48 38.45
C VAL A 426 9.83 14.90 37.72
N HIS A 427 9.72 15.17 36.42
CA HIS A 427 8.62 14.65 35.60
C HIS A 427 8.62 13.11 35.59
N GLY A 428 7.43 12.51 35.68
CA GLY A 428 7.28 11.06 35.59
C GLY A 428 7.64 10.53 34.20
N ARG A 429 8.14 9.29 34.14
CA ARG A 429 8.65 8.66 32.91
C ARG A 429 7.69 7.62 32.35
N VAL A 430 7.49 7.63 31.04
CA VAL A 430 6.95 6.51 30.28
C VAL A 430 7.91 5.32 30.40
N PRO A 431 7.43 4.07 30.62
CA PRO A 431 8.30 2.89 30.62
C PRO A 431 9.07 2.78 29.30
N ASN A 432 10.37 2.49 29.41
CA ASN A 432 11.23 2.33 28.24
C ASN A 432 10.88 1.02 27.50
N PRO A 433 10.62 1.05 26.18
CA PRO A 433 10.38 -0.14 25.40
C PRO A 433 11.51 -1.19 25.57
N PRO A 434 11.18 -2.50 25.53
CA PRO A 434 12.19 -3.54 25.51
C PRO A 434 13.03 -3.45 24.24
N MET A 435 14.28 -3.91 24.29
CA MET A 435 15.14 -3.90 23.11
C MET A 435 14.57 -4.84 22.03
N PRO A 436 14.30 -4.38 20.79
CA PRO A 436 13.71 -5.23 19.76
C PRO A 436 14.63 -6.40 19.37
N GLN A 437 14.06 -7.61 19.36
CA GLN A 437 14.81 -8.87 19.13
C GLN A 437 14.70 -9.32 17.67
N ARG A 438 15.13 -8.44 16.76
CA ARG A 438 15.20 -8.67 15.30
C ARG A 438 16.42 -7.97 14.70
N CYS A 439 16.81 -8.36 13.50
CA CYS A 439 17.75 -7.65 12.64
C CYS A 439 17.08 -6.43 11.98
N GLY A 440 17.86 -5.63 11.25
CA GLY A 440 17.35 -4.50 10.48
C GLY A 440 16.71 -3.44 11.36
N LEU A 441 17.28 -3.20 12.56
CA LEU A 441 16.80 -2.13 13.43
C LEU A 441 17.12 -0.78 12.80
N ARG A 442 16.17 0.15 12.89
CA ARG A 442 16.40 1.55 12.62
C ARG A 442 16.94 2.21 13.88
N ILE A 443 18.20 2.59 13.84
CA ILE A 443 18.99 3.06 14.98
C ILE A 443 19.24 4.56 14.81
N ALA A 444 18.97 5.36 15.83
CA ALA A 444 19.47 6.73 15.90
C ALA A 444 20.70 6.80 16.81
N VAL A 445 21.75 7.48 16.37
CA VAL A 445 22.86 7.93 17.22
C VAL A 445 22.77 9.43 17.36
N VAL A 446 22.58 9.91 18.59
CA VAL A 446 22.53 11.33 18.94
C VAL A 446 23.80 11.68 19.70
N ALA A 447 24.69 12.45 19.08
CA ALA A 447 25.96 12.86 19.67
C ALA A 447 25.94 14.28 20.23
N ASP A 448 26.35 14.43 21.49
CA ASP A 448 26.66 15.73 22.09
C ASP A 448 27.88 16.37 21.38
N LEU A 449 27.76 17.66 21.07
CA LEU A 449 28.79 18.53 20.48
C LEU A 449 28.91 19.85 21.29
N SER A 450 28.51 19.83 22.57
CA SER A 450 28.67 20.95 23.50
C SER A 450 30.14 21.17 23.89
N THR A 451 30.41 22.24 24.64
CA THR A 451 31.78 22.70 24.93
C THR A 451 32.59 21.70 25.78
N SER A 452 31.94 20.84 26.58
CA SER A 452 32.59 19.88 27.49
C SER A 452 33.54 18.90 26.80
N LEU A 453 33.22 18.46 25.57
CA LEU A 453 34.01 17.51 24.79
C LEU A 453 35.43 18.01 24.44
N ASN A 454 35.73 19.29 24.62
CA ASN A 454 37.09 19.84 24.50
C ASN A 454 38.01 19.48 25.69
N TYR A 455 37.42 19.07 26.82
CA TYR A 455 38.08 18.94 28.13
C TYR A 455 37.97 17.54 28.74
N ALA A 456 37.59 16.55 27.93
CA ALA A 456 37.59 15.13 28.28
C ALA A 456 39.02 14.57 28.49
N ASP A 457 39.13 13.27 28.77
CA ASP A 457 40.41 12.56 28.89
C ASP A 457 41.30 12.65 27.64
N SER A 458 40.63 12.85 26.50
CA SER A 458 41.11 12.93 25.14
C SER A 458 40.21 13.91 24.36
N ASN A 459 40.42 14.12 23.07
CA ASN A 459 39.53 15.01 22.30
C ASN A 459 38.16 14.32 22.09
N GLY A 460 37.13 14.73 22.84
CA GLY A 460 35.83 14.06 22.88
C GLY A 460 35.16 13.96 21.51
N PHE A 461 35.27 14.99 20.67
CA PHE A 461 34.78 14.93 19.28
C PHE A 461 35.47 13.83 18.46
N THR A 462 36.79 13.66 18.62
CA THR A 462 37.57 12.63 17.94
C THR A 462 37.17 11.23 18.39
N GLU A 463 36.97 11.01 19.68
CA GLU A 463 36.55 9.71 20.21
C GLU A 463 35.08 9.42 19.90
N SER A 464 34.18 10.41 19.93
CA SER A 464 32.80 10.27 19.44
C SER A 464 32.76 9.86 17.96
N LYS A 465 33.61 10.45 17.11
CA LYS A 465 33.77 10.02 15.71
C LYS A 465 34.23 8.57 15.59
N LYS A 466 35.28 8.19 16.33
CA LYS A 466 35.76 6.79 16.37
C LYS A 466 34.66 5.83 16.83
N ALA A 467 33.86 6.23 17.82
CA ALA A 467 32.82 5.38 18.38
C ALA A 467 31.63 5.18 17.44
N ALA A 468 31.12 6.26 16.84
CA ALA A 468 30.09 6.14 15.81
C ALA A 468 30.59 5.37 14.58
N ASN A 469 31.84 5.58 14.16
CA ASN A 469 32.45 4.79 13.10
C ASN A 469 32.57 3.31 13.49
N ALA A 470 32.95 2.97 14.72
CA ALA A 470 33.05 1.58 15.19
C ALA A 470 31.68 0.87 15.25
N LEU A 471 30.60 1.59 15.58
CA LEU A 471 29.23 1.11 15.46
C LEU A 471 28.84 0.88 13.99
N ILE A 472 29.13 1.84 13.10
CA ILE A 472 28.92 1.72 11.65
C ILE A 472 29.68 0.51 11.07
N ASP A 473 30.95 0.33 11.45
CA ASP A 473 31.81 -0.77 11.01
C ASP A 473 31.30 -2.14 11.49
N SER A 474 30.73 -2.21 12.69
CA SER A 474 30.17 -3.45 13.23
C SER A 474 28.82 -3.81 12.60
N LEU A 475 28.09 -2.81 12.09
CA LEU A 475 26.81 -2.97 11.38
C LEU A 475 26.96 -3.03 9.85
N ALA A 476 28.19 -2.95 9.31
CA ALA A 476 28.44 -2.91 7.88
C ALA A 476 27.97 -4.20 7.18
N GLY A 477 27.24 -4.07 6.08
CA GLY A 477 26.63 -5.18 5.35
C GLY A 477 25.34 -5.73 5.99
N THR A 478 24.96 -5.26 7.19
CA THR A 478 23.66 -5.58 7.79
C THR A 478 22.55 -4.69 7.23
N PRO A 479 21.26 -5.05 7.40
CA PRO A 479 20.12 -4.25 6.96
C PRO A 479 19.79 -3.08 7.90
N ALA A 480 20.65 -2.79 8.88
CA ALA A 480 20.42 -1.73 9.85
C ALA A 480 20.34 -0.35 9.15
N GLU A 481 19.38 0.47 9.57
CA GLU A 481 19.18 1.82 9.06
C GLU A 481 19.63 2.83 10.11
N LEU A 482 20.67 3.61 9.81
CA LEU A 482 21.30 4.52 10.77
C LEU A 482 20.89 5.98 10.53
N GLY A 483 20.16 6.55 11.50
CA GLY A 483 20.00 7.98 11.68
C GLY A 483 21.18 8.56 12.47
N ILE A 484 21.76 9.64 11.97
CA ILE A 484 22.94 10.27 12.56
C ILE A 484 22.55 11.69 12.96
N TYR A 485 22.65 12.00 14.25
CA TYR A 485 22.17 13.25 14.83
C TYR A 485 23.20 13.85 15.76
N ASN A 486 23.09 15.15 16.00
CA ASN A 486 23.97 15.84 16.92
C ASN A 486 23.29 17.04 17.59
N PHE A 487 23.81 17.52 18.73
CA PHE A 487 23.24 18.66 19.44
C PHE A 487 24.29 19.42 20.26
N ALA A 488 23.96 20.65 20.66
CA ALA A 488 24.63 21.39 21.74
C ALA A 488 23.55 22.26 22.40
N GLY A 489 23.64 23.59 22.36
CA GLY A 489 22.54 24.48 22.77
C GLY A 489 21.33 24.41 21.81
N SER A 490 21.56 23.97 20.58
CA SER A 490 20.58 23.73 19.51
C SER A 490 20.78 22.35 18.88
N ALA A 491 19.77 21.86 18.16
CA ALA A 491 19.83 20.61 17.41
C ALA A 491 19.20 20.79 16.00
N PRO A 492 19.83 20.28 14.92
CA PRO A 492 21.23 19.86 14.87
C PRO A 492 22.19 21.02 15.21
N ARG A 493 23.36 20.71 15.78
CA ARG A 493 24.41 21.73 16.04
C ARG A 493 25.27 21.99 14.81
N ASN A 494 25.73 20.92 14.16
CA ASN A 494 26.32 20.97 12.83
C ASN A 494 25.42 20.21 11.84
N PRO A 495 24.63 20.91 10.99
CA PRO A 495 23.73 20.27 10.02
C PRO A 495 24.45 19.38 8.99
N ARG A 496 25.75 19.60 8.72
CA ARG A 496 26.53 18.74 7.81
C ARG A 496 26.90 17.39 8.44
N GLY A 497 26.78 17.27 9.76
CA GLY A 497 26.99 16.04 10.52
C GLY A 497 25.70 15.39 10.98
N SER A 498 24.57 15.64 10.32
CA SER A 498 23.27 15.08 10.69
C SER A 498 22.44 14.67 9.47
N THR A 499 21.74 13.54 9.57
CA THR A 499 20.75 13.06 8.59
C THR A 499 19.35 13.67 8.79
N HIS A 500 19.18 14.60 9.75
CA HIS A 500 17.90 15.23 10.06
C HIS A 500 17.18 15.88 8.85
N ASN A 501 17.93 16.34 7.85
CA ASN A 501 17.38 16.94 6.62
C ASN A 501 17.35 15.98 5.41
N GLU A 502 17.73 14.71 5.59
CA GLU A 502 17.70 13.70 4.54
C GLU A 502 16.29 13.10 4.43
N ASN A 503 15.94 12.58 3.24
CA ASN A 503 14.68 11.88 3.02
C ASN A 503 14.94 10.52 2.34
N PRO A 504 14.79 9.38 3.05
CA PRO A 504 14.49 9.27 4.50
C PRO A 504 15.63 9.83 5.40
N PRO A 505 15.35 10.13 6.68
CA PRO A 505 16.32 10.74 7.61
C PRO A 505 17.36 9.74 8.18
N TYR A 506 17.61 8.64 7.48
CA TYR A 506 18.47 7.52 7.89
C TYR A 506 19.12 6.84 6.67
N ILE A 507 20.19 6.08 6.90
CA ILE A 507 21.01 5.46 5.85
C ILE A 507 21.08 3.95 6.07
N SER A 508 20.71 3.14 5.07
CA SER A 508 20.95 1.69 5.11
C SER A 508 22.45 1.38 5.11
N LEU A 509 22.89 0.51 6.02
CA LEU A 509 24.28 0.06 6.15
C LEU A 509 24.58 -1.22 5.33
N GLN A 510 23.63 -1.68 4.50
CA GLN A 510 23.76 -2.93 3.72
C GLN A 510 24.78 -2.85 2.57
N SER A 511 25.22 -1.64 2.18
CA SER A 511 26.21 -1.42 1.12
C SER A 511 27.39 -0.55 1.59
N ASP A 512 28.55 -0.75 0.95
CA ASP A 512 29.76 0.04 1.20
C ASP A 512 29.55 1.55 0.94
N ASP A 513 28.66 1.91 0.01
CA ASP A 513 28.24 3.29 -0.24
C ASP A 513 27.47 3.87 0.95
N GLY A 514 26.55 3.10 1.53
CA GLY A 514 25.78 3.48 2.71
C GLY A 514 26.68 3.67 3.95
N VAL A 515 27.57 2.71 4.19
CA VAL A 515 28.63 2.77 5.21
C VAL A 515 29.52 4.01 5.00
N SER A 516 29.93 4.29 3.76
CA SER A 516 30.77 5.46 3.43
C SER A 516 30.03 6.78 3.62
N ARG A 517 28.74 6.86 3.25
CA ARG A 517 27.87 8.03 3.47
C ARG A 517 27.67 8.30 4.96
N ALA A 518 27.42 7.25 5.76
CA ALA A 518 27.29 7.34 7.21
C ALA A 518 28.55 7.91 7.88
N LYS A 519 29.73 7.37 7.55
CA LYS A 519 31.03 7.91 7.99
C LYS A 519 31.26 9.35 7.50
N GLY A 520 30.73 9.70 6.33
CA GLY A 520 30.71 11.05 5.79
C GLY A 520 30.06 12.07 6.72
N PHE A 521 28.85 11.78 7.24
CA PHE A 521 28.20 12.64 8.23
C PHE A 521 29.02 12.72 9.53
N VAL A 522 29.42 11.57 10.10
CA VAL A 522 30.22 11.52 11.34
C VAL A 522 31.52 12.34 11.22
N SER A 523 32.17 12.36 10.05
CA SER A 523 33.39 13.17 9.84
C SER A 523 33.20 14.68 10.10
N ASN A 524 31.98 15.21 9.92
CA ASN A 524 31.63 16.62 10.13
C ASN A 524 31.29 16.95 11.60
N TRP A 525 31.43 16.02 12.57
CA TRP A 525 31.13 16.31 13.98
C TRP A 525 32.16 17.24 14.63
N ASP A 526 31.81 18.51 14.79
CA ASP A 526 32.52 19.50 15.61
C ASP A 526 31.51 20.49 16.22
N GLY A 527 31.89 21.15 17.31
CA GLY A 527 30.96 22.03 17.99
C GLY A 527 31.48 22.76 19.21
N ASN A 528 30.55 23.50 19.80
CA ASN A 528 30.64 24.23 21.06
C ASN A 528 29.23 24.69 21.45
N GLY A 529 29.04 25.06 22.72
CA GLY A 529 27.79 25.57 23.27
C GLY A 529 27.39 24.86 24.55
N SER A 530 26.19 25.19 25.04
CA SER A 530 25.50 24.55 26.17
C SER A 530 25.05 23.12 25.82
N THR A 531 24.41 22.42 26.76
CA THR A 531 23.96 21.03 26.58
C THR A 531 22.43 20.94 26.66
N ASN A 532 21.76 20.88 25.50
CA ASN A 532 20.30 20.86 25.36
C ASN A 532 19.77 19.47 24.97
N TRP A 533 19.55 18.62 25.97
CA TRP A 533 19.06 17.25 25.77
C TRP A 533 17.66 17.20 25.13
N GLU A 534 16.76 18.12 25.46
CA GLU A 534 15.42 18.22 24.86
C GLU A 534 15.51 18.33 23.33
N ALA A 535 16.28 19.31 22.82
CA ALA A 535 16.46 19.49 21.40
C ALA A 535 17.19 18.29 20.75
N GLY A 536 18.18 17.74 21.46
CA GLY A 536 18.90 16.54 21.04
C GLY A 536 18.00 15.33 20.80
N LEU A 537 16.95 15.16 21.62
CA LEU A 537 15.96 14.10 21.48
C LEU A 537 14.86 14.44 20.45
N LYS A 538 14.25 15.63 20.51
CA LYS A 538 13.11 15.98 19.64
C LYS A 538 13.42 15.90 18.13
N GLN A 539 14.67 16.11 17.72
CA GLN A 539 15.08 16.04 16.31
C GLN A 539 14.96 14.65 15.66
N VAL A 540 14.81 13.56 16.44
CA VAL A 540 14.77 12.18 15.91
C VAL A 540 13.36 11.65 15.67
N ALA A 541 12.33 12.33 16.18
CA ALA A 541 10.95 11.83 16.18
C ALA A 541 10.41 11.46 14.77
N ALA A 542 10.85 12.17 13.74
CA ALA A 542 10.42 11.94 12.35
C ALA A 542 10.93 10.63 11.72
N GLY A 543 11.89 9.94 12.32
CA GLY A 543 12.50 8.73 11.72
C GLY A 543 11.85 7.40 12.09
N ASN A 544 10.95 7.36 13.09
CA ASN A 544 10.34 6.12 13.62
C ASN A 544 11.43 5.07 13.97
N TYR A 545 12.29 5.40 14.92
CA TYR A 545 13.45 4.58 15.33
C TYR A 545 13.03 3.44 16.27
N ASP A 546 13.68 2.28 16.12
CA ASP A 546 13.60 1.19 17.12
C ASP A 546 14.34 1.56 18.40
N VAL A 547 15.50 2.21 18.27
CA VAL A 547 16.38 2.56 19.38
C VAL A 547 17.13 3.87 19.13
N VAL A 548 17.26 4.69 20.18
CA VAL A 548 18.04 5.94 20.21
C VAL A 548 19.18 5.79 21.21
N TYR A 549 20.42 5.76 20.72
CA TYR A 549 21.62 5.87 21.54
C TYR A 549 21.98 7.34 21.72
N PHE A 550 21.84 7.85 22.94
CA PHE A 550 22.00 9.26 23.27
C PHE A 550 23.31 9.48 24.04
N ILE A 551 24.35 9.98 23.37
CA ILE A 551 25.73 10.07 23.87
C ILE A 551 25.99 11.48 24.39
N THR A 552 26.38 11.61 25.67
CA THR A 552 26.65 12.91 26.31
C THR A 552 27.60 12.78 27.52
N ASP A 553 28.43 13.79 27.77
CA ASP A 553 29.13 14.00 29.05
C ASP A 553 28.60 15.18 29.85
N GLY A 554 27.90 16.11 29.18
CA GLY A 554 27.24 17.25 29.80
C GLY A 554 25.93 16.87 30.46
N MET A 555 25.69 17.39 31.65
CA MET A 555 24.39 17.37 32.30
C MET A 555 23.44 18.37 31.58
N PRO A 556 22.10 18.24 31.68
CA PRO A 556 21.20 19.11 30.93
C PRO A 556 21.23 20.54 31.48
N THR A 557 21.83 21.46 30.74
CA THR A 557 21.97 22.88 31.14
C THR A 557 21.05 23.84 30.39
N TYR A 558 20.46 23.41 29.26
CA TYR A 558 19.65 24.26 28.40
C TYR A 558 18.40 23.54 27.86
N SER A 559 17.36 24.30 27.52
CA SER A 559 16.07 23.82 27.00
C SER A 559 15.35 24.93 26.22
N SER A 560 14.25 24.59 25.55
CA SER A 560 13.31 25.55 24.94
C SER A 560 12.89 26.65 25.90
N ARG A 561 12.66 26.31 27.18
CA ARG A 561 12.29 27.24 28.25
C ARG A 561 13.42 28.13 28.76
N SER A 562 14.69 27.84 28.45
CA SER A 562 15.81 28.63 28.98
C SER A 562 15.78 30.09 28.52
N THR A 563 15.31 30.36 27.29
CA THR A 563 15.14 31.72 26.76
C THR A 563 14.00 32.48 27.48
N GLU A 564 12.86 31.83 27.70
CA GLU A 564 11.70 32.35 28.46
C GLU A 564 12.10 32.69 29.91
N LEU A 565 12.81 31.77 30.55
CA LEU A 565 13.18 31.85 31.95
C LEU A 565 14.44 32.70 32.20
N GLY A 566 15.11 33.21 31.16
CA GLY A 566 16.33 34.03 31.29
C GLY A 566 17.52 33.27 31.85
N LEU A 567 17.63 31.97 31.54
CA LEU A 567 18.66 31.07 32.05
C LEU A 567 19.88 31.06 31.11
N GLY A 568 21.06 31.06 31.72
CA GLY A 568 22.29 30.66 31.04
C GLY A 568 22.36 29.14 30.88
N GLY A 569 23.35 28.68 30.12
CA GLY A 569 23.55 27.27 29.79
C GLY A 569 24.76 26.62 30.46
N GLU A 570 25.17 27.13 31.62
CA GLU A 570 26.42 26.74 32.30
C GLU A 570 26.24 25.63 33.35
N PHE A 571 25.03 25.48 33.92
CA PHE A 571 24.74 24.59 35.06
C PHE A 571 23.39 23.90 34.92
N VAL A 572 23.18 22.83 35.69
CA VAL A 572 21.97 21.99 35.61
C VAL A 572 20.73 22.73 36.11
N GLN A 573 19.71 22.84 35.28
CA GLN A 573 18.44 23.50 35.60
C GLN A 573 17.29 22.48 35.63
N GLU A 574 16.35 22.63 36.56
CA GLU A 574 15.09 21.89 36.63
C GLU A 574 14.38 21.85 35.26
N SER A 575 14.23 23.00 34.59
CA SER A 575 13.56 23.07 33.29
C SER A 575 14.29 22.31 32.18
N ALA A 576 15.61 22.12 32.30
CA ALA A 576 16.41 21.43 31.30
C ALA A 576 16.29 19.90 31.44
N LEU A 577 16.30 19.38 32.67
CA LEU A 577 16.07 17.96 32.93
C LEU A 577 14.63 17.56 32.57
N ASN A 578 13.62 18.31 33.05
CA ASN A 578 12.21 17.93 32.87
C ASN A 578 11.77 17.99 31.40
N GLN A 579 12.20 18.99 30.61
CA GLN A 579 11.90 19.03 29.17
C GLN A 579 12.60 17.92 28.37
N ALA A 580 13.75 17.42 28.84
CA ALA A 580 14.39 16.26 28.24
C ALA A 580 13.64 14.95 28.57
N ILE A 581 13.10 14.82 29.78
CA ILE A 581 12.22 13.70 30.16
C ILE A 581 10.94 13.71 29.30
N ASP A 582 10.32 14.88 29.10
CA ASP A 582 9.15 15.02 28.21
C ASP A 582 9.47 14.56 26.77
N ALA A 583 10.60 15.02 26.21
CA ALA A 583 11.06 14.60 24.88
C ALA A 583 11.37 13.09 24.79
N ALA A 584 11.96 12.50 25.83
CA ALA A 584 12.18 11.05 25.87
C ALA A 584 10.87 10.27 26.01
N ASN A 585 9.88 10.81 26.73
CA ASN A 585 8.55 10.22 26.88
C ASN A 585 7.76 10.21 25.56
N GLU A 586 7.86 11.27 24.75
CA GLU A 586 7.29 11.31 23.40
C GLU A 586 7.83 10.14 22.52
N LEU A 587 9.15 9.91 22.54
CA LEU A 587 9.78 8.83 21.78
C LEU A 587 9.39 7.44 22.29
N LYS A 588 9.43 7.22 23.62
CA LYS A 588 9.06 5.93 24.24
C LYS A 588 7.58 5.60 24.03
N ALA A 589 6.69 6.60 24.05
CA ALA A 589 5.27 6.41 23.75
C ALA A 589 4.98 6.09 22.28
N ALA A 590 5.94 6.31 21.37
CA ALA A 590 5.90 5.87 19.97
C ALA A 590 6.58 4.49 19.77
N GLY A 591 7.01 3.81 20.85
CA GLY A 591 7.69 2.51 20.79
C GLY A 591 9.22 2.59 20.66
N THR A 592 9.81 3.79 20.53
CA THR A 592 11.27 3.97 20.44
C THR A 592 11.95 3.71 21.79
N ARG A 593 12.89 2.76 21.87
CA ARG A 593 13.72 2.58 23.08
C ARG A 593 14.78 3.68 23.20
N VAL A 594 14.88 4.32 24.37
CA VAL A 594 15.91 5.36 24.63
C VAL A 594 17.02 4.78 25.49
N VAL A 595 18.27 4.88 25.04
CA VAL A 595 19.47 4.37 25.72
C VAL A 595 20.51 5.48 25.87
N PRO A 596 20.54 6.20 27.01
CA PRO A 596 21.57 7.17 27.31
C PRO A 596 22.91 6.48 27.54
N ILE A 597 23.95 7.02 26.93
CA ILE A 597 25.36 6.62 27.07
C ILE A 597 26.07 7.79 27.74
N MET A 598 26.09 7.75 29.07
CA MET A 598 26.63 8.79 29.93
C MET A 598 28.14 8.62 30.05
N VAL A 599 28.91 9.57 29.50
CA VAL A 599 30.37 9.58 29.58
C VAL A 599 30.82 10.45 30.77
N ASP A 600 31.73 9.93 31.59
CA ASP A 600 32.21 10.64 32.78
C ASP A 600 33.09 11.85 32.42
N LEU A 601 32.61 13.05 32.74
CA LEU A 601 33.40 14.30 32.70
C LEU A 601 34.34 14.38 33.92
N THR A 602 35.55 14.93 33.75
CA THR A 602 36.44 15.29 34.85
C THR A 602 36.66 16.80 34.96
N VAL A 603 36.65 17.32 36.18
CA VAL A 603 36.98 18.71 36.53
C VAL A 603 38.26 18.79 37.34
N GLY A 604 38.91 19.95 37.36
CA GLY A 604 40.18 20.17 38.08
C GLY A 604 40.90 21.48 37.74
N GLY A 605 40.41 22.25 36.76
CA GLY A 605 41.03 23.53 36.40
C GLY A 605 42.49 23.36 35.98
N LYS A 606 43.34 24.30 36.36
CA LYS A 606 44.76 24.34 35.94
C LYS A 606 45.73 23.68 36.93
N SER A 607 45.31 23.44 38.18
CA SER A 607 46.22 23.05 39.27
C SER A 607 45.62 22.11 40.31
N ALA A 608 44.30 21.94 40.38
CA ALA A 608 43.66 21.04 41.34
C ALA A 608 43.69 19.58 40.88
N GLN A 609 43.49 18.66 41.82
CA GLN A 609 43.41 17.23 41.54
C GLN A 609 42.17 16.93 40.68
N ARG A 610 42.37 16.25 39.54
CA ARG A 610 41.27 15.81 38.67
C ARG A 610 40.26 14.97 39.45
N THR A 611 38.99 15.34 39.34
CA THR A 611 37.86 14.72 40.04
C THR A 611 36.76 14.43 39.03
N THR A 612 36.24 13.19 39.01
CA THR A 612 35.11 12.80 38.17
C THR A 612 33.82 13.44 38.65
N VAL A 613 33.05 14.03 37.74
CA VAL A 613 31.71 14.57 38.01
C VAL A 613 30.72 13.41 38.08
N THR A 614 30.38 12.99 39.29
CA THR A 614 29.36 11.93 39.51
C THR A 614 27.96 12.49 39.71
N GLN A 615 27.83 13.78 40.04
CA GLN A 615 26.60 14.50 40.35
C GLN A 615 26.81 16.03 40.27
N ASP A 616 25.71 16.78 40.21
CA ASP A 616 25.70 18.24 40.47
C ASP A 616 24.37 18.68 41.09
N LEU A 617 24.31 19.88 41.66
CA LEU A 617 23.10 20.50 42.21
C LEU A 617 22.13 20.88 41.08
N VAL A 618 20.91 20.32 41.11
CA VAL A 618 19.86 20.77 40.18
C VAL A 618 19.28 22.08 40.69
N LEU A 619 19.40 23.13 39.89
CA LEU A 619 19.00 24.49 40.24
C LEU A 619 17.51 24.73 39.92
N LYS A 620 16.83 25.48 40.80
CA LYS A 620 15.43 25.91 40.64
C LYS A 620 15.30 27.07 39.65
N ASN A 621 15.76 26.85 38.41
CA ASN A 621 15.79 27.83 37.32
C ASN A 621 16.49 29.14 37.76
N VAL A 622 17.72 29.00 38.24
CA VAL A 622 18.48 30.10 38.87
C VAL A 622 19.30 30.84 37.81
N ARG A 623 18.97 32.12 37.63
CA ARG A 623 19.52 32.99 36.57
C ARG A 623 20.94 33.47 36.92
N TRP A 624 21.79 33.66 35.92
CA TRP A 624 23.07 34.36 36.15
C TRP A 624 22.84 35.85 36.40
N ARG A 625 23.69 36.47 37.23
CA ARG A 625 23.89 37.92 37.22
C ARG A 625 25.35 38.33 37.37
N LYS A 626 25.67 39.49 36.78
CA LYS A 626 26.94 40.19 37.02
C LYS A 626 27.07 40.62 38.49
N ARG A 627 28.28 40.60 39.03
CA ARG A 627 28.56 41.12 40.38
C ARG A 627 28.29 42.62 40.44
N GLY A 628 27.61 43.06 41.50
CA GLY A 628 27.29 44.48 41.73
C GLY A 628 26.09 45.03 40.93
N THR A 629 25.46 44.25 40.04
CA THR A 629 24.17 44.64 39.46
C THR A 629 23.02 44.10 40.31
N THR A 630 21.94 44.90 40.42
CA THR A 630 20.67 44.45 41.01
C THR A 630 19.71 44.16 39.87
N PRO A 631 19.18 42.93 39.73
CA PRO A 631 18.15 42.62 38.75
C PRO A 631 16.89 43.47 38.97
N THR A 632 16.13 43.72 37.91
CA THR A 632 14.84 44.44 37.97
C THR A 632 13.70 43.51 38.36
N GLU A 633 13.63 42.34 37.74
CA GLU A 633 12.59 41.33 37.90
C GLU A 633 12.70 40.54 39.22
N PRO A 634 11.58 40.06 39.79
CA PRO A 634 11.59 39.02 40.82
C PRO A 634 12.17 37.70 40.29
N GLY A 635 12.81 36.92 41.17
CA GLY A 635 13.39 35.62 40.81
C GLY A 635 14.61 35.23 41.63
N LEU A 636 15.24 34.12 41.22
CA LEU A 636 16.45 33.57 41.83
C LEU A 636 17.67 33.89 40.94
N TYR A 637 18.76 34.36 41.56
CA TYR A 637 19.95 34.83 40.85
C TYR A 637 21.25 34.37 41.51
N PHE A 638 22.17 33.79 40.74
CA PHE A 638 23.53 33.48 41.20
C PHE A 638 24.57 34.49 40.69
N GLU A 639 25.59 34.75 41.50
CA GLU A 639 26.82 35.42 41.08
C GLU A 639 28.05 34.60 41.48
N PHE A 640 29.09 34.62 40.66
CA PHE A 640 30.42 34.16 41.06
C PHE A 640 30.98 35.08 42.15
N ASP A 641 31.42 34.51 43.26
CA ASP A 641 32.07 35.20 44.39
C ASP A 641 33.60 35.06 44.35
N LYS A 642 34.10 33.88 43.96
CA LYS A 642 35.52 33.65 43.63
C LYS A 642 35.66 32.48 42.65
N TYR A 643 36.82 32.40 42.01
CA TYR A 643 37.25 31.24 41.25
C TYR A 643 37.39 29.99 42.15
N VAL A 644 37.08 28.81 41.59
CA VAL A 644 37.27 27.49 42.24
C VAL A 644 37.85 26.52 41.21
N ASP A 645 39.16 26.33 41.25
CA ASP A 645 39.91 25.51 40.27
C ASP A 645 39.38 24.07 40.18
N ALA A 646 39.11 23.44 41.32
CA ALA A 646 38.55 22.08 41.39
C ALA A 646 37.13 21.92 40.77
N ALA A 647 36.44 23.01 40.42
CA ALA A 647 35.12 23.00 39.80
C ALA A 647 35.14 23.37 38.30
N SER A 648 36.33 23.60 37.73
CA SER A 648 36.52 24.07 36.36
C SER A 648 36.99 22.97 35.41
N TYR A 649 36.75 23.15 34.12
CA TYR A 649 37.28 22.29 33.06
C TYR A 649 38.80 22.12 33.18
N VAL A 650 39.31 20.93 32.86
CA VAL A 650 40.74 20.62 32.98
C VAL A 650 41.56 21.47 32.00
N GLY A 651 42.49 22.25 32.55
CA GLY A 651 43.35 23.19 31.81
C GLY A 651 42.78 24.61 31.66
N ASP A 652 41.55 24.87 32.10
CA ASP A 652 40.82 26.11 31.84
C ASP A 652 40.20 26.75 33.09
N ASP A 653 39.82 28.03 33.01
CA ASP A 653 39.22 28.78 34.13
C ASP A 653 37.67 28.75 34.15
N THR A 654 37.02 28.04 33.22
CA THR A 654 35.55 27.94 33.15
C THR A 654 35.04 26.93 34.19
N THR A 655 34.42 27.45 35.26
CA THR A 655 33.72 26.67 36.28
C THR A 655 32.41 26.06 35.75
N VAL A 656 32.24 24.74 35.89
CA VAL A 656 31.14 23.97 35.28
C VAL A 656 30.46 22.94 36.19
N ASN A 657 30.92 22.78 37.44
CA ASN A 657 30.19 22.02 38.45
C ASN A 657 29.77 22.93 39.60
N PHE A 658 28.46 23.11 39.78
CA PHE A 658 27.92 24.06 40.76
C PHE A 658 28.10 23.57 42.20
N GLU A 659 28.03 22.25 42.45
CA GLU A 659 28.17 21.64 43.77
C GLU A 659 29.58 21.82 44.34
N ILE A 660 30.63 21.47 43.58
CA ILE A 660 32.03 21.62 43.99
C ILE A 660 32.37 23.10 44.18
N ALA A 661 31.90 23.97 43.28
CA ALA A 661 32.06 25.41 43.43
C ALA A 661 31.36 25.93 44.69
N TYR A 662 30.11 25.55 44.94
CA TYR A 662 29.33 25.92 46.11
C TYR A 662 29.99 25.47 47.42
N LYS A 663 30.38 24.19 47.52
CA LYS A 663 31.12 23.61 48.67
C LYS A 663 32.39 24.41 48.96
N ASN A 664 33.08 24.89 47.93
CA ASN A 664 34.29 25.71 48.04
C ASN A 664 34.03 27.23 48.22
N ARG A 665 32.77 27.68 48.35
CA ARG A 665 32.36 29.10 48.42
C ARG A 665 32.64 29.92 47.16
N GLY A 666 32.50 29.30 45.98
CA GLY A 666 32.65 29.94 44.67
C GLY A 666 31.47 30.82 44.26
N PHE A 667 30.27 30.58 44.81
CA PHE A 667 29.01 31.25 44.44
C PHE A 667 28.32 31.95 45.60
N LYS A 668 27.51 32.95 45.26
CA LYS A 668 26.44 33.50 46.11
C LYS A 668 25.11 33.46 45.36
N VAL A 669 24.06 33.00 46.03
CA VAL A 669 22.69 32.92 45.49
C VAL A 669 21.79 33.92 46.20
N TRP A 670 20.91 34.56 45.43
CA TRP A 670 20.10 35.71 45.83
C TRP A 670 18.65 35.56 45.39
N GLU A 671 17.74 36.00 46.26
CA GLU A 671 16.30 36.06 46.03
C GLU A 671 15.90 37.52 45.83
N ARG A 672 15.23 37.83 44.71
CA ARG A 672 14.51 39.09 44.53
C ARG A 672 13.02 38.83 44.62
N ASN A 673 12.36 39.40 45.63
CA ASN A 673 10.92 39.24 45.79
C ASN A 673 10.12 40.31 45.00
N SER A 674 8.80 40.15 44.93
CA SER A 674 7.87 41.09 44.27
C SER A 674 7.89 42.51 44.86
N ALA A 675 8.26 42.66 46.13
CA ALA A 675 8.48 43.96 46.78
C ALA A 675 9.86 44.59 46.47
N GLY A 676 10.63 44.01 45.53
CA GLY A 676 11.94 44.52 45.11
C GLY A 676 13.06 44.32 46.14
N ARG A 677 12.80 43.65 47.28
CA ARG A 677 13.83 43.34 48.28
C ARG A 677 14.75 42.26 47.73
N PHE A 678 16.05 42.49 47.83
CA PHE A 678 17.10 41.56 47.39
C PHE A 678 17.81 40.95 48.60
N ILE A 679 17.81 39.62 48.70
CA ILE A 679 18.23 38.87 49.90
C ILE A 679 19.26 37.82 49.50
N ASN A 680 20.37 37.71 50.23
CA ASN A 680 21.31 36.61 50.05
C ASN A 680 20.73 35.34 50.70
N ILE A 681 20.48 34.30 49.90
CA ILE A 681 19.91 33.01 50.32
C ILE A 681 20.88 31.84 50.15
N THR A 682 22.17 32.12 49.92
CA THR A 682 23.22 31.11 49.64
C THR A 682 23.28 29.96 50.66
N ARG A 683 22.89 30.18 51.92
CA ARG A 683 22.87 29.14 52.97
C ARG A 683 21.57 28.34 53.01
N ASP A 684 20.49 28.88 52.46
CA ASP A 684 19.17 28.25 52.42
C ASP A 684 18.99 27.54 51.06
N GLN A 685 19.63 26.37 50.94
CA GLN A 685 19.60 25.56 49.72
C GLN A 685 18.19 25.20 49.28
N SER A 686 17.25 25.04 50.22
CA SER A 686 15.85 24.67 49.94
C SER A 686 15.13 25.63 48.98
N LYS A 687 15.54 26.90 48.99
CA LYS A 687 14.99 27.96 48.12
C LYS A 687 15.47 27.92 46.68
N TRP A 688 16.63 27.32 46.39
CA TRP A 688 17.30 27.51 45.08
C TRP A 688 17.86 26.25 44.41
N THR A 689 17.90 25.11 45.11
CA THR A 689 18.25 23.82 44.53
C THR A 689 17.35 22.71 45.10
N TYR A 690 17.18 21.63 44.34
CA TYR A 690 16.59 20.38 44.84
C TYR A 690 17.61 19.45 45.51
N GLY A 691 18.88 19.86 45.57
CA GLY A 691 20.00 19.02 46.01
C GLY A 691 20.76 18.39 44.84
N PRO A 692 21.76 17.54 45.12
CA PRO A 692 22.56 16.89 44.09
C PRO A 692 21.78 15.75 43.42
N ARG A 693 21.87 15.65 42.08
CA ARG A 693 21.36 14.51 41.31
C ARG A 693 22.51 13.84 40.55
N GLY A 694 22.54 12.51 40.58
CA GLY A 694 23.59 11.72 39.94
C GLY A 694 23.54 11.78 38.42
N VAL A 695 24.71 11.79 37.75
CA VAL A 695 24.81 11.81 36.29
C VAL A 695 24.13 10.59 35.66
N LYS A 696 24.35 9.39 36.23
CA LYS A 696 23.62 8.17 35.81
C LYS A 696 22.11 8.31 36.08
N THR A 697 21.70 8.85 37.21
CA THR A 697 20.28 9.03 37.57
C THR A 697 19.54 9.90 36.55
N MET A 698 20.16 10.99 36.08
CA MET A 698 19.57 11.84 35.04
C MET A 698 19.40 11.13 33.70
N GLY A 699 20.25 10.16 33.36
CA GLY A 699 20.01 9.25 32.23
C GLY A 699 18.85 8.27 32.50
N GLU A 700 18.77 7.72 33.71
CA GLU A 700 17.69 6.80 34.10
C GLU A 700 16.32 7.50 34.20
N ASP A 701 16.28 8.82 34.39
CA ASP A 701 15.06 9.62 34.29
C ASP A 701 14.54 9.68 32.84
N LEU A 702 15.43 9.84 31.85
CA LEU A 702 15.06 9.79 30.42
C LEU A 702 14.57 8.39 30.00
N SER A 703 15.26 7.35 30.49
CA SER A 703 15.12 5.98 30.01
C SER A 703 14.34 5.11 31.00
N GLY A 704 15.07 4.35 31.81
CA GLY A 704 14.58 3.40 32.80
C GLY A 704 15.71 3.02 33.74
N THR A 705 15.37 2.44 34.89
CA THR A 705 16.38 1.99 35.85
C THR A 705 17.08 0.75 35.30
N GLY A 706 18.40 0.84 35.07
CA GLY A 706 19.22 -0.17 34.40
C GLY A 706 19.42 0.06 32.90
N ASP A 707 18.66 0.96 32.25
CA ASP A 707 18.74 1.20 30.80
C ASP A 707 19.84 2.20 30.39
N THR A 708 20.45 2.89 31.34
CA THR A 708 21.52 3.87 31.10
C THR A 708 22.90 3.21 31.18
N ILE A 709 23.64 3.29 30.08
CA ILE A 709 25.04 2.86 29.98
C ILE A 709 25.92 3.99 30.53
N ARG A 710 26.94 3.65 31.33
CA ARG A 710 27.95 4.59 31.84
C ARG A 710 29.34 4.20 31.33
N VAL A 711 30.05 5.17 30.78
CA VAL A 711 31.41 5.00 30.22
C VAL A 711 32.37 5.91 30.98
N ASN A 712 33.47 5.36 31.51
CA ASN A 712 34.32 6.08 32.47
C ASN A 712 35.18 7.21 31.85
N GLN A 713 35.30 7.28 30.52
CA GLN A 713 36.02 8.32 29.77
C GLN A 713 35.78 8.16 28.25
N TYR A 714 35.99 9.21 27.45
CA TYR A 714 35.70 9.18 26.01
C TYR A 714 36.54 8.17 25.23
N SER A 715 37.81 7.95 25.58
CA SER A 715 38.65 6.94 24.90
C SER A 715 38.16 5.48 25.05
N GLN A 716 37.20 5.21 25.95
CA GLN A 716 36.55 3.89 26.09
C GLN A 716 35.25 3.78 25.27
N LEU A 717 34.66 4.90 24.84
CA LEU A 717 33.37 4.96 24.15
C LEU A 717 33.34 4.13 22.86
N ALA A 718 34.47 4.09 22.13
CA ALA A 718 34.55 3.34 20.88
C ALA A 718 34.50 1.82 21.08
N ALA A 719 35.04 1.29 22.18
CA ALA A 719 34.87 -0.13 22.52
C ALA A 719 33.42 -0.44 22.90
N GLN A 720 32.77 0.46 23.64
CA GLN A 720 31.37 0.29 24.05
C GLN A 720 30.40 0.30 22.87
N LEU A 721 30.56 1.24 21.93
CA LEU A 721 29.73 1.32 20.72
C LEU A 721 30.03 0.19 19.73
N LYS A 722 31.27 -0.29 19.66
CA LYS A 722 31.61 -1.49 18.90
C LYS A 722 30.85 -2.70 19.46
N GLN A 723 30.91 -2.94 20.78
CA GLN A 723 30.21 -4.07 21.41
C GLN A 723 28.70 -4.03 21.15
N ILE A 724 28.07 -2.84 21.23
CA ILE A 724 26.66 -2.64 20.87
C ILE A 724 26.40 -3.02 19.41
N GLY A 725 27.26 -2.57 18.49
CA GLY A 725 27.14 -2.90 17.07
C GLY A 725 27.32 -4.38 16.76
N GLU A 726 28.28 -5.05 17.42
CA GLU A 726 28.51 -6.49 17.30
C GLU A 726 27.32 -7.30 17.85
N GLU A 727 26.74 -6.90 18.99
CA GLU A 727 25.53 -7.54 19.54
C GLU A 727 24.32 -7.36 18.61
N LEU A 728 24.16 -6.18 18.02
CA LEU A 728 23.09 -5.90 17.05
C LEU A 728 23.28 -6.68 15.74
N ALA A 729 24.50 -6.71 15.20
CA ALA A 729 24.82 -7.46 13.99
C ALA A 729 24.69 -8.98 14.18
N SER A 730 24.95 -9.50 15.38
CA SER A 730 24.78 -10.93 15.70
C SER A 730 23.34 -11.44 15.60
N ARG A 731 22.36 -10.54 15.46
CA ARG A 731 20.94 -10.85 15.22
C ARG A 731 20.64 -11.04 13.72
N CYS A 732 21.54 -10.62 12.84
CA CYS A 732 21.42 -10.65 11.38
C CYS A 732 21.99 -11.94 10.78
N ASN A 733 21.52 -13.10 11.23
CA ASN A 733 22.09 -14.40 10.89
C ASN A 733 21.69 -14.93 9.51
N GLY A 734 22.19 -14.26 8.47
CA GLY A 734 22.28 -14.81 7.12
C GLY A 734 21.73 -13.90 6.02
N VAL A 735 22.26 -14.08 4.81
CA VAL A 735 21.90 -13.31 3.61
C VAL A 735 21.71 -14.24 2.42
N VAL A 736 20.66 -13.99 1.63
CA VAL A 736 20.44 -14.62 0.33
C VAL A 736 20.47 -13.53 -0.73
N LYS A 737 21.36 -13.66 -1.71
CA LYS A 737 21.47 -12.74 -2.86
C LYS A 737 21.22 -13.49 -4.17
N VAL A 738 20.39 -12.93 -5.03
CA VAL A 738 20.27 -13.31 -6.45
C VAL A 738 20.93 -12.24 -7.31
N LYS A 739 21.73 -12.62 -8.29
CA LYS A 739 22.14 -11.76 -9.42
C LYS A 739 21.47 -12.24 -10.70
N LYS A 740 20.77 -11.33 -11.38
CA LYS A 740 20.18 -11.54 -12.70
C LYS A 740 21.18 -11.17 -13.80
N ARG A 741 21.27 -11.99 -14.84
CA ARG A 741 22.01 -11.67 -16.07
C ARG A 741 21.17 -11.94 -17.32
N ILE A 742 21.55 -11.31 -18.43
CA ILE A 742 21.11 -11.70 -19.77
C ILE A 742 22.24 -12.44 -20.47
N VAL A 743 21.92 -13.54 -21.13
CA VAL A 743 22.82 -14.38 -21.94
C VAL A 743 22.33 -14.48 -23.38
N ASP A 744 23.20 -14.95 -24.28
CA ASP A 744 22.79 -15.44 -25.60
C ASP A 744 22.24 -16.88 -25.54
N GLU A 745 21.79 -17.39 -26.69
CA GLU A 745 21.25 -18.75 -26.86
C GLU A 745 22.24 -19.88 -26.49
N ASN A 746 23.53 -19.55 -26.27
CA ASN A 746 24.60 -20.49 -25.89
C ASN A 746 25.07 -20.26 -24.43
N GLY A 747 24.40 -19.42 -23.65
CA GLY A 747 24.71 -19.18 -22.24
C GLY A 747 25.88 -18.22 -22.00
N LYS A 748 26.37 -17.52 -23.04
CA LYS A 748 27.39 -16.48 -22.93
C LYS A 748 26.75 -15.18 -22.44
N VAL A 749 27.32 -14.57 -21.41
CA VAL A 749 26.80 -13.34 -20.80
C VAL A 749 26.86 -12.16 -21.78
N LEU A 750 25.73 -11.47 -21.91
CA LEU A 750 25.54 -10.22 -22.64
C LEU A 750 25.39 -9.02 -21.68
N GLU A 751 24.74 -9.24 -20.53
CA GLU A 751 24.51 -8.22 -19.49
C GLU A 751 24.73 -8.84 -18.11
N ASP A 752 25.84 -8.49 -17.45
CA ASP A 752 26.20 -9.02 -16.12
C ASP A 752 25.59 -8.20 -14.98
N GLY A 753 24.26 -8.09 -14.95
CA GLY A 753 23.51 -7.36 -13.93
C GLY A 753 22.29 -6.64 -14.49
N ALA A 754 21.21 -7.39 -14.75
CA ALA A 754 20.00 -6.85 -15.37
C ALA A 754 18.99 -6.32 -14.32
N PRO A 755 18.64 -5.02 -14.33
CA PRO A 755 17.71 -4.42 -13.37
C PRO A 755 16.24 -4.65 -13.71
N GLY A 756 15.35 -4.45 -12.75
CA GLY A 756 13.90 -4.51 -12.98
C GLY A 756 13.37 -5.92 -13.27
N TRP A 757 13.94 -6.95 -12.64
CA TRP A 757 13.46 -8.32 -12.65
C TRP A 757 12.94 -8.71 -11.27
N GLU A 758 11.76 -9.32 -11.20
CA GLU A 758 11.13 -9.66 -9.92
C GLU A 758 11.46 -11.11 -9.52
N PHE A 759 11.77 -11.28 -8.24
CA PHE A 759 12.02 -12.57 -7.62
C PHE A 759 11.26 -12.66 -6.30
N THR A 760 10.74 -13.85 -5.99
CA THR A 760 10.09 -14.16 -4.72
C THR A 760 10.91 -15.21 -3.97
N LEU A 761 11.37 -14.88 -2.76
CA LEU A 761 11.98 -15.80 -1.82
C LEU A 761 10.90 -16.32 -0.86
N SER A 762 10.94 -17.62 -0.57
CA SER A 762 10.02 -18.32 0.35
C SER A 762 10.81 -19.22 1.30
N ALA A 763 10.35 -19.36 2.53
CA ALA A 763 10.92 -20.18 3.60
C ALA A 763 9.81 -21.01 4.27
N ASN A 764 10.18 -22.00 5.08
CA ASN A 764 9.21 -22.80 5.84
C ASN A 764 8.65 -22.04 7.06
N ASP A 765 9.53 -21.28 7.74
CA ASP A 765 9.21 -20.48 8.93
C ASP A 765 9.16 -18.98 8.58
N ASN A 766 8.54 -18.17 9.45
CA ASN A 766 8.63 -16.70 9.37
C ASN A 766 10.06 -16.25 9.77
N VAL A 767 10.99 -16.26 8.81
CA VAL A 767 12.42 -15.95 9.02
C VAL A 767 12.99 -14.90 8.05
N ILE A 768 12.25 -14.46 7.04
CA ILE A 768 12.76 -13.52 6.04
C ILE A 768 12.58 -12.09 6.55
N GLY A 769 13.69 -11.35 6.62
CA GLY A 769 13.70 -9.92 6.95
C GLY A 769 13.04 -9.09 5.85
N SER A 770 11.79 -8.69 6.10
CA SER A 770 10.98 -7.77 5.28
C SER A 770 11.64 -6.39 5.10
N GLY A 771 12.55 -6.03 6.01
CA GLY A 771 13.35 -4.80 5.98
C GLY A 771 12.72 -3.63 6.72
N ASN A 772 11.49 -3.75 7.23
CA ASN A 772 10.80 -2.67 7.96
C ASN A 772 9.75 -3.15 8.98
N GLY A 773 9.69 -4.45 9.31
CA GLY A 773 8.64 -4.99 10.19
C GLY A 773 8.96 -6.38 10.75
N LEU A 774 7.90 -7.15 11.02
CA LEU A 774 8.00 -8.55 11.43
C LEU A 774 8.64 -9.43 10.34
N LEU A 775 9.07 -10.62 10.77
CA LEU A 775 9.56 -11.68 9.89
C LEU A 775 8.42 -12.30 9.11
N VAL A 776 8.69 -12.62 7.85
CA VAL A 776 7.73 -13.25 6.93
C VAL A 776 8.31 -14.52 6.35
N HIS A 777 7.46 -15.50 6.03
CA HIS A 777 7.88 -16.72 5.34
C HIS A 777 7.98 -16.52 3.82
N GLN A 778 7.46 -15.43 3.26
CA GLN A 778 7.59 -15.11 1.83
C GLN A 778 7.84 -13.62 1.59
N SER A 779 8.70 -13.28 0.62
CA SER A 779 9.08 -11.89 0.31
C SER A 779 9.49 -11.71 -1.15
N MET A 780 8.79 -10.83 -1.87
CA MET A 780 9.13 -10.43 -3.25
C MET A 780 10.07 -9.22 -3.27
N LYS A 781 11.08 -9.22 -4.15
CA LYS A 781 11.97 -8.07 -4.41
C LYS A 781 12.30 -7.96 -5.90
N VAL A 782 12.67 -6.75 -6.32
CA VAL A 782 13.06 -6.43 -7.70
C VAL A 782 14.57 -6.20 -7.76
N THR A 783 15.23 -6.62 -8.85
CA THR A 783 16.67 -6.40 -9.02
C THR A 783 17.03 -4.93 -9.20
N SER A 784 18.03 -4.47 -8.45
CA SER A 784 18.43 -3.07 -8.37
C SER A 784 19.05 -2.53 -9.67
N GLY A 785 18.84 -1.24 -9.92
CA GLY A 785 19.46 -0.46 -11.00
C GLY A 785 20.59 0.47 -10.55
N SER A 786 20.95 0.47 -9.27
CA SER A 786 22.14 1.18 -8.78
C SER A 786 23.42 0.41 -9.16
N GLU A 787 24.55 1.10 -9.35
CA GLU A 787 25.78 0.48 -9.89
C GLU A 787 26.49 -0.45 -8.90
N SER A 788 26.38 -0.23 -7.58
CA SER A 788 27.06 -1.05 -6.56
C SER A 788 26.35 -2.39 -6.24
N ASP A 789 25.08 -2.50 -6.60
CA ASP A 789 24.21 -3.66 -6.38
C ASP A 789 23.48 -4.11 -7.66
N LYS A 790 24.02 -3.73 -8.82
CA LYS A 790 23.43 -3.82 -10.16
C LYS A 790 22.94 -5.20 -10.56
N GLY A 791 21.65 -5.28 -10.87
CA GLY A 791 20.96 -6.52 -11.23
C GLY A 791 20.86 -7.52 -10.08
N THR A 792 21.05 -7.10 -8.83
CA THR A 792 20.90 -7.98 -7.66
C THR A 792 19.63 -7.70 -6.86
N ALA A 793 19.07 -8.74 -6.26
CA ALA A 793 18.04 -8.68 -5.23
C ALA A 793 18.58 -9.43 -4.00
N SER A 794 18.38 -8.86 -2.80
CA SER A 794 18.94 -9.42 -1.55
C SER A 794 17.92 -9.46 -0.42
N TRP A 795 17.87 -10.59 0.28
CA TRP A 795 17.08 -10.81 1.48
C TRP A 795 18.00 -11.21 2.63
N ASN A 796 17.50 -11.04 3.84
CA ASN A 796 18.19 -11.41 5.06
C ASN A 796 17.34 -12.48 5.74
N ILE A 797 18.00 -13.43 6.40
CA ILE A 797 17.37 -14.53 7.11
C ILE A 797 17.68 -14.34 8.59
N GLU A 798 16.69 -14.56 9.44
CA GLU A 798 16.76 -14.38 10.88
C GLU A 798 16.34 -15.68 11.56
N SER A 799 17.29 -16.61 11.67
CA SER A 799 17.11 -17.90 12.33
C SER A 799 18.43 -18.41 12.90
N GLU A 800 18.35 -19.11 14.02
CA GLU A 800 19.47 -19.84 14.64
C GLU A 800 19.58 -21.30 14.14
N LYS A 801 18.79 -21.68 13.13
CA LYS A 801 18.69 -23.04 12.58
C LYS A 801 18.82 -23.00 11.05
N GLU A 802 19.30 -24.09 10.46
CA GLU A 802 19.33 -24.26 9.00
C GLU A 802 17.95 -24.02 8.35
N GLN A 803 17.94 -23.50 7.12
CA GLN A 803 16.71 -23.09 6.44
C GLN A 803 16.64 -23.64 5.02
N SER A 804 15.54 -24.31 4.68
CA SER A 804 15.21 -24.66 3.29
C SER A 804 14.49 -23.49 2.63
N LEU A 805 15.05 -22.97 1.55
CA LEU A 805 14.61 -21.72 0.92
C LEU A 805 14.31 -21.92 -0.56
N VAL A 806 13.17 -21.42 -1.02
CA VAL A 806 12.73 -21.49 -2.42
C VAL A 806 12.71 -20.10 -3.04
N LEU A 807 13.40 -19.92 -4.15
CA LEU A 807 13.43 -18.69 -4.94
C LEU A 807 12.74 -18.93 -6.28
N ALA A 808 11.86 -18.02 -6.71
CA ALA A 808 11.19 -18.08 -8.00
C ALA A 808 11.25 -16.74 -8.74
N GLU A 809 11.45 -16.79 -10.05
CA GLU A 809 11.46 -15.62 -10.93
C GLU A 809 10.08 -15.34 -11.55
N THR A 810 9.65 -14.08 -11.57
CA THR A 810 8.55 -13.65 -12.44
C THR A 810 9.09 -13.43 -13.86
N GLN A 811 8.71 -14.31 -14.80
CA GLN A 811 9.25 -14.27 -16.17
C GLN A 811 8.81 -13.01 -16.94
N LYS A 812 9.77 -12.33 -17.59
CA LYS A 812 9.57 -11.07 -18.28
C LYS A 812 9.21 -11.28 -19.77
N GLN A 813 8.24 -10.52 -20.29
CA GLN A 813 7.78 -10.70 -21.67
C GLN A 813 8.93 -10.54 -22.68
N GLY A 814 9.04 -11.48 -23.63
CA GLY A 814 10.10 -11.50 -24.64
C GLY A 814 11.42 -12.13 -24.17
N TYR A 815 11.46 -12.75 -23.00
CA TYR A 815 12.61 -13.48 -22.48
C TYR A 815 12.24 -14.92 -22.08
N THR A 816 13.25 -15.76 -21.88
CA THR A 816 13.09 -17.16 -21.46
C THR A 816 14.26 -17.54 -20.55
N LEU A 817 13.99 -18.36 -19.53
CA LEU A 817 14.99 -18.85 -18.59
C LEU A 817 16.05 -19.70 -19.30
N PHE A 818 17.33 -19.37 -19.09
CA PHE A 818 18.45 -20.16 -19.59
C PHE A 818 18.87 -21.15 -18.49
N ARG A 819 18.45 -22.41 -18.63
CA ARG A 819 18.89 -23.48 -17.74
C ARG A 819 20.34 -23.87 -18.01
N ARG A 820 21.02 -24.32 -16.97
CA ARG A 820 22.44 -24.68 -17.01
C ARG A 820 22.66 -26.11 -16.55
N GLY A 821 23.20 -26.92 -17.46
CA GLY A 821 24.24 -27.88 -17.11
C GLY A 821 25.64 -27.22 -17.14
N ASP A 822 26.64 -27.67 -16.39
CA ASP A 822 26.57 -28.77 -15.43
C ASP A 822 27.71 -28.76 -14.39
N THR A 823 27.64 -27.78 -13.48
CA THR A 823 28.69 -27.46 -12.47
C THR A 823 30.11 -27.43 -13.09
N LEU A 824 31.14 -27.91 -12.40
CA LEU A 824 32.36 -28.45 -13.03
C LEU A 824 32.27 -30.00 -13.10
N ASP A 825 31.12 -30.60 -12.72
CA ASP A 825 31.08 -31.90 -12.05
C ASP A 825 29.81 -32.79 -12.30
N SER A 826 28.76 -32.33 -13.01
CA SER A 826 27.40 -32.97 -12.95
C SER A 826 26.70 -33.26 -14.30
N THR A 827 25.40 -33.68 -14.28
CA THR A 827 24.55 -33.98 -15.47
C THR A 827 23.03 -33.63 -15.30
N GLY A 828 22.67 -32.43 -14.83
CA GLY A 828 21.28 -31.92 -14.70
C GLY A 828 21.04 -30.47 -15.21
N ASP A 829 19.78 -30.18 -15.55
CA ASP A 829 19.34 -28.94 -16.24
C ASP A 829 18.79 -27.89 -15.25
N PHE A 830 19.66 -27.10 -14.60
CA PHE A 830 19.30 -26.28 -13.43
C PHE A 830 18.81 -24.85 -13.76
N ASN A 831 17.81 -24.37 -12.99
CA ASN A 831 17.25 -23.02 -13.09
C ASN A 831 18.17 -21.91 -12.55
N ALA A 832 19.17 -22.24 -11.72
CA ALA A 832 20.12 -21.30 -11.13
C ALA A 832 21.45 -21.99 -10.79
N VAL A 833 22.51 -21.20 -10.63
CA VAL A 833 23.79 -21.66 -10.07
C VAL A 833 24.08 -20.90 -8.78
N CYS A 834 24.26 -21.61 -7.67
CA CYS A 834 24.40 -21.02 -6.34
C CYS A 834 25.74 -21.36 -5.67
N THR A 835 26.16 -20.49 -4.76
CA THR A 835 27.30 -20.67 -3.85
C THR A 835 26.89 -20.31 -2.43
N GLN A 836 27.57 -20.89 -1.44
CA GLN A 836 27.48 -20.49 -0.04
C GLN A 836 28.85 -19.99 0.45
N THR A 837 28.84 -18.96 1.30
CA THR A 837 30.03 -18.42 1.97
C THR A 837 29.88 -18.51 3.48
N ARG A 838 30.90 -19.04 4.16
CA ARG A 838 31.04 -19.10 5.62
C ARG A 838 32.50 -18.85 5.98
N ASP A 839 32.75 -18.10 7.05
CA ASP A 839 34.11 -17.80 7.57
C ASP A 839 35.08 -17.24 6.50
N GLY A 840 34.55 -16.41 5.58
CA GLY A 840 35.29 -15.85 4.44
C GLY A 840 35.60 -16.84 3.30
N LYS A 841 35.17 -18.11 3.41
CA LYS A 841 35.37 -19.15 2.40
C LYS A 841 34.08 -19.44 1.64
N THR A 842 34.13 -19.31 0.31
CA THR A 842 33.03 -19.64 -0.61
C THR A 842 33.16 -21.08 -1.14
N SER A 843 32.02 -21.74 -1.35
CA SER A 843 31.91 -23.06 -1.99
C SER A 843 30.65 -23.15 -2.87
N PRO A 844 30.59 -24.04 -3.88
CA PRO A 844 29.35 -24.31 -4.61
C PRO A 844 28.25 -24.79 -3.67
N LEU A 845 27.00 -24.45 -4.00
CA LEU A 845 25.81 -24.89 -3.27
C LEU A 845 24.90 -25.68 -4.22
N LYS A 846 24.39 -26.83 -3.76
CA LYS A 846 23.44 -27.64 -4.54
C LYS A 846 22.13 -26.89 -4.74
N VAL A 847 21.58 -27.00 -5.94
CA VAL A 847 20.29 -26.43 -6.35
C VAL A 847 19.33 -27.58 -6.73
N GLU A 848 18.05 -27.41 -6.45
CA GLU A 848 16.97 -28.30 -6.91
C GLU A 848 15.90 -27.46 -7.60
N ASN A 849 15.42 -27.83 -8.80
CA ASN A 849 14.41 -27.05 -9.51
C ASN A 849 13.02 -27.24 -8.86
N VAL A 850 12.28 -26.14 -8.71
CA VAL A 850 10.91 -26.11 -8.18
C VAL A 850 10.01 -25.39 -9.19
N GLY A 851 9.23 -26.15 -9.96
CA GLY A 851 8.43 -25.60 -11.07
C GLY A 851 9.29 -25.11 -12.25
N GLU A 852 8.70 -24.31 -13.14
CA GLU A 852 9.39 -23.87 -14.38
C GLU A 852 10.52 -22.87 -14.09
N PHE A 853 10.27 -21.89 -13.22
CA PHE A 853 11.15 -20.73 -12.94
C PHE A 853 11.68 -20.67 -11.49
N GLY A 854 11.40 -21.67 -10.66
CA GLY A 854 11.81 -21.69 -9.25
C GLY A 854 12.90 -22.71 -8.93
N PHE A 855 13.56 -22.53 -7.80
CA PHE A 855 14.60 -23.42 -7.30
C PHE A 855 14.74 -23.36 -5.77
N ARG A 856 15.12 -24.47 -5.17
CA ARG A 856 15.40 -24.64 -3.74
C ARG A 856 16.91 -24.63 -3.48
N VAL A 857 17.30 -24.04 -2.34
CA VAL A 857 18.63 -24.09 -1.75
C VAL A 857 18.53 -24.35 -0.24
N GLU A 858 19.48 -25.11 0.29
CA GLU A 858 19.58 -25.39 1.72
C GLU A 858 20.63 -24.48 2.36
N MET A 859 20.19 -23.65 3.31
CA MET A 859 21.01 -22.64 3.98
C MET A 859 21.53 -23.18 5.30
N SER A 860 22.77 -23.67 5.27
CA SER A 860 23.40 -24.37 6.40
C SER A 860 23.65 -23.46 7.60
N GLU A 861 23.62 -24.05 8.80
CA GLU A 861 23.90 -23.42 10.10
C GLU A 861 25.28 -23.84 10.64
N SER A 862 25.86 -23.04 11.54
CA SER A 862 26.98 -23.42 12.42
C SER A 862 27.13 -22.36 13.52
N ASN A 863 27.18 -22.77 14.80
CA ASN A 863 27.27 -21.89 15.96
C ASN A 863 26.19 -20.80 16.01
N LYS A 864 24.96 -21.12 15.60
CA LYS A 864 23.78 -20.24 15.42
C LYS A 864 23.87 -19.25 14.25
N VAL A 865 24.91 -19.32 13.40
CA VAL A 865 25.13 -18.41 12.27
C VAL A 865 24.90 -19.10 10.92
N LEU A 866 24.03 -18.54 10.08
CA LEU A 866 23.72 -19.12 8.76
C LEU A 866 24.72 -18.68 7.67
N SER A 867 24.92 -19.52 6.66
CA SER A 867 25.78 -19.24 5.52
C SER A 867 25.21 -18.15 4.60
N HIS A 868 26.07 -17.27 4.05
CA HIS A 868 25.64 -16.31 3.02
C HIS A 868 25.50 -16.99 1.66
N ILE A 869 24.29 -17.05 1.10
CA ILE A 869 24.00 -17.63 -0.21
C ILE A 869 24.09 -16.56 -1.30
N SER A 870 24.75 -16.89 -2.41
CA SER A 870 24.76 -16.09 -3.64
C SER A 870 24.41 -16.96 -4.84
N CYS A 871 23.29 -16.65 -5.49
CA CYS A 871 22.76 -17.37 -6.66
C CYS A 871 22.79 -16.49 -7.91
N VAL A 872 22.97 -17.11 -9.08
CA VAL A 872 22.96 -16.44 -10.39
C VAL A 872 21.89 -17.07 -11.27
N VAL A 873 21.05 -16.23 -11.88
CA VAL A 873 19.93 -16.62 -12.74
C VAL A 873 20.05 -15.88 -14.08
N ASP A 874 20.03 -16.64 -15.17
CA ASP A 874 20.30 -16.16 -16.53
C ASP A 874 19.06 -16.32 -17.42
N ASN A 875 18.68 -15.28 -18.17
CA ASN A 875 17.70 -15.44 -19.27
C ASN A 875 18.29 -15.02 -20.60
N TYR A 876 17.80 -15.59 -21.68
CA TYR A 876 18.05 -15.10 -23.03
C TYR A 876 16.81 -14.39 -23.57
N LYS A 877 17.00 -13.52 -24.57
CA LYS A 877 15.91 -12.85 -25.28
C LYS A 877 15.30 -13.82 -26.28
N ALA A 878 14.00 -14.05 -26.20
CA ALA A 878 13.31 -14.99 -27.08
C ALA A 878 13.27 -14.46 -28.54
N PRO A 879 13.52 -15.31 -29.55
CA PRO A 879 13.31 -14.96 -30.96
C PRO A 879 11.84 -14.60 -31.23
N ALA A 880 11.60 -13.58 -32.04
CA ALA A 880 10.23 -13.21 -32.44
C ALA A 880 9.65 -14.26 -33.43
N PRO A 881 8.39 -14.70 -33.26
CA PRO A 881 7.76 -15.62 -34.19
C PRO A 881 7.53 -14.96 -35.57
N LYS A 882 7.60 -15.76 -36.63
CA LYS A 882 7.30 -15.29 -38.00
C LYS A 882 5.80 -14.97 -38.12
N PRO A 883 5.40 -13.92 -38.88
CA PRO A 883 3.99 -13.64 -39.14
C PRO A 883 3.25 -14.84 -39.71
N GLY A 884 2.03 -15.08 -39.24
CA GLY A 884 1.12 -16.06 -39.80
C GLY A 884 0.33 -15.50 -40.99
N LYS A 885 -0.34 -16.36 -41.75
CA LYS A 885 -1.29 -15.95 -42.79
C LYS A 885 -2.61 -16.69 -42.61
N LEU A 886 -3.69 -15.93 -42.53
CA LEU A 886 -5.05 -16.43 -42.39
C LEU A 886 -5.80 -16.23 -43.71
N THR A 887 -6.21 -17.34 -44.34
CA THR A 887 -7.10 -17.35 -45.51
C THR A 887 -8.53 -17.63 -45.08
N LEU A 888 -9.48 -16.83 -45.59
CA LEU A 888 -10.91 -17.09 -45.44
C LEU A 888 -11.42 -17.96 -46.60
N GLU A 889 -12.23 -18.96 -46.28
CA GLU A 889 -13.05 -19.72 -47.22
C GLU A 889 -14.53 -19.44 -46.94
N LYS A 890 -15.33 -19.26 -47.99
CA LYS A 890 -16.79 -19.16 -47.87
C LYS A 890 -17.47 -20.39 -48.45
N ALA A 891 -18.54 -20.86 -47.84
CA ALA A 891 -19.31 -21.99 -48.31
C ALA A 891 -20.83 -21.77 -48.23
N GLU A 892 -21.56 -22.55 -49.03
CA GLU A 892 -22.99 -22.81 -48.88
C GLU A 892 -23.23 -24.22 -48.32
N TYR A 893 -24.30 -24.41 -47.56
CA TYR A 893 -24.84 -25.75 -47.30
C TYR A 893 -25.78 -26.18 -48.45
N VAL A 894 -25.63 -27.43 -48.91
CA VAL A 894 -26.43 -28.03 -49.99
C VAL A 894 -27.04 -29.34 -49.51
N ASP A 895 -28.37 -29.41 -49.51
CA ASP A 895 -29.10 -30.62 -49.11
C ASP A 895 -28.71 -31.80 -50.01
N GLY A 896 -28.18 -32.87 -49.39
CA GLY A 896 -27.72 -34.07 -50.08
C GLY A 896 -26.27 -34.04 -50.59
N GLU A 897 -25.65 -32.87 -50.74
CA GLU A 897 -24.25 -32.73 -51.20
C GLU A 897 -23.28 -32.23 -50.12
N GLY A 898 -23.77 -31.62 -49.03
CA GLY A 898 -22.98 -31.16 -47.89
C GLY A 898 -22.48 -29.72 -48.00
N VAL A 899 -21.27 -29.45 -47.53
CA VAL A 899 -20.68 -28.09 -47.49
C VAL A 899 -19.86 -27.85 -48.75
N LYS A 900 -20.23 -26.83 -49.53
CA LYS A 900 -19.64 -26.51 -50.83
C LYS A 900 -18.99 -25.13 -50.81
N VAL A 901 -17.67 -25.09 -50.99
CA VAL A 901 -16.88 -23.85 -51.00
C VAL A 901 -17.17 -23.03 -52.26
N LEU A 902 -17.37 -21.73 -52.08
CA LEU A 902 -17.71 -20.75 -53.12
C LEU A 902 -16.45 -20.02 -53.62
N PRO A 903 -16.22 -19.91 -54.94
CA PRO A 903 -15.12 -19.11 -55.49
C PRO A 903 -15.36 -17.61 -55.20
N GLY A 904 -14.28 -16.86 -54.99
CA GLY A 904 -14.36 -15.42 -54.71
C GLY A 904 -15.23 -15.07 -53.51
N LEU A 905 -15.23 -15.91 -52.47
CA LEU A 905 -16.13 -15.82 -51.30
C LEU A 905 -17.64 -15.78 -51.65
N GLY A 906 -18.05 -16.18 -52.86
CA GLY A 906 -19.42 -15.97 -53.34
C GLY A 906 -19.82 -14.50 -53.50
N GLY A 907 -18.86 -13.57 -53.50
CA GLY A 907 -19.10 -12.13 -53.47
C GLY A 907 -19.34 -11.54 -52.08
N ALA A 908 -19.16 -12.31 -51.01
CA ALA A 908 -19.31 -11.89 -49.62
C ALA A 908 -18.15 -11.02 -49.11
N THR A 909 -18.39 -10.26 -48.04
CA THR A 909 -17.38 -9.45 -47.33
C THR A 909 -17.47 -9.64 -45.82
N PHE A 910 -16.33 -9.58 -45.15
CA PHE A 910 -16.21 -9.81 -43.71
C PHE A 910 -15.34 -8.76 -43.05
N GLU A 911 -15.58 -8.56 -41.77
CA GLU A 911 -14.83 -7.66 -40.91
C GLU A 911 -14.43 -8.40 -39.64
N ILE A 912 -13.15 -8.33 -39.29
CA ILE A 912 -12.59 -8.99 -38.11
C ILE A 912 -12.32 -7.92 -37.05
N TYR A 913 -13.00 -8.06 -35.92
CA TYR A 913 -12.87 -7.18 -34.75
C TYR A 913 -12.09 -7.89 -33.63
N PRO A 914 -11.41 -7.15 -32.74
CA PRO A 914 -10.87 -7.74 -31.52
C PRO A 914 -12.02 -8.10 -30.56
N SER A 915 -11.77 -8.97 -29.59
CA SER A 915 -12.72 -9.14 -28.49
C SER A 915 -12.53 -8.11 -27.37
N VAL A 916 -13.63 -7.53 -26.90
CA VAL A 916 -13.72 -6.84 -25.59
C VAL A 916 -14.92 -7.39 -24.83
N GLY A 917 -14.75 -7.76 -23.55
CA GLY A 917 -15.84 -8.26 -22.71
C GLY A 917 -16.60 -9.47 -23.27
N GLY A 918 -15.95 -10.33 -24.06
CA GLY A 918 -16.61 -11.47 -24.72
C GLY A 918 -17.50 -11.09 -25.91
N GLN A 919 -17.34 -9.89 -26.48
CA GLN A 919 -18.06 -9.39 -27.67
C GLN A 919 -17.08 -8.76 -28.69
N PRO A 920 -17.48 -8.51 -29.95
CA PRO A 920 -16.70 -7.71 -30.90
C PRO A 920 -16.54 -6.24 -30.46
N ASP A 921 -15.30 -5.76 -30.41
CA ASP A 921 -14.99 -4.35 -30.17
C ASP A 921 -15.11 -3.51 -31.45
N TYR A 922 -16.29 -2.92 -31.66
CA TYR A 922 -16.53 -2.02 -32.78
C TYR A 922 -15.85 -0.64 -32.65
N SER A 923 -15.28 -0.27 -31.49
CA SER A 923 -14.85 1.10 -31.21
C SER A 923 -13.67 1.59 -32.06
N GLY A 924 -12.77 0.68 -32.43
CA GLY A 924 -11.61 0.97 -33.29
C GLY A 924 -11.87 0.82 -34.80
N GLY A 925 -13.05 0.34 -35.20
CA GLY A 925 -13.27 -0.23 -36.53
C GLY A 925 -12.63 -1.62 -36.68
N PRO A 926 -12.78 -2.28 -37.84
CA PRO A 926 -12.25 -3.62 -38.05
C PRO A 926 -10.71 -3.63 -38.11
N VAL A 927 -10.11 -4.62 -37.45
CA VAL A 927 -8.65 -4.87 -37.52
C VAL A 927 -8.27 -5.36 -38.91
N TYR A 928 -9.17 -6.10 -39.57
CA TYR A 928 -9.04 -6.57 -40.94
C TYR A 928 -10.40 -6.57 -41.66
N THR A 929 -10.43 -6.09 -42.90
CA THR A 929 -11.57 -6.26 -43.81
C THR A 929 -11.19 -7.24 -44.91
N ILE A 930 -12.01 -8.27 -45.10
CA ILE A 930 -11.80 -9.36 -46.05
C ILE A 930 -12.82 -9.25 -47.19
N THR A 931 -12.34 -9.26 -48.42
CA THR A 931 -13.14 -9.14 -49.65
C THR A 931 -12.82 -10.30 -50.61
N PRO A 932 -13.60 -10.52 -51.69
CA PRO A 932 -13.31 -11.53 -52.71
C PRO A 932 -11.89 -11.43 -53.30
N GLU A 933 -11.35 -10.21 -53.36
CA GLU A 933 -10.03 -9.85 -53.87
C GLU A 933 -8.93 -10.02 -52.81
N MET A 934 -9.26 -9.81 -51.53
CA MET A 934 -8.33 -9.88 -50.38
C MET A 934 -8.74 -10.95 -49.38
N LYS A 935 -8.85 -12.20 -49.85
CA LYS A 935 -9.25 -13.36 -49.03
C LYS A 935 -8.19 -13.88 -48.05
N THR A 936 -6.98 -13.29 -48.01
CA THR A 936 -5.88 -13.70 -47.14
C THR A 936 -5.25 -12.48 -46.47
N ILE A 937 -5.04 -12.55 -45.16
CA ILE A 937 -4.49 -11.47 -44.33
C ILE A 937 -3.26 -11.94 -43.54
N GLU A 938 -2.38 -11.00 -43.18
CA GLU A 938 -1.19 -11.29 -42.36
C GLU A 938 -1.48 -11.10 -40.87
N ILE A 939 -1.03 -12.06 -40.07
CA ILE A 939 -1.29 -12.19 -38.64
C ILE A 939 0.01 -11.97 -37.86
N THR A 940 0.03 -10.91 -37.05
CA THR A 940 1.19 -10.49 -36.23
C THR A 940 0.84 -10.34 -34.75
N LYS A 941 -0.35 -10.81 -34.34
CA LYS A 941 -0.89 -10.70 -32.98
C LYS A 941 -1.68 -11.97 -32.63
N THR A 942 -1.61 -12.37 -31.37
CA THR A 942 -2.50 -13.37 -30.77
C THR A 942 -3.72 -12.69 -30.11
N GLY A 943 -4.76 -13.48 -29.83
CA GLY A 943 -5.97 -13.05 -29.13
C GLY A 943 -7.25 -13.72 -29.65
N THR A 944 -8.36 -13.44 -28.99
CA THR A 944 -9.70 -13.77 -29.47
C THR A 944 -10.21 -12.67 -30.40
N PHE A 945 -10.75 -13.08 -31.55
CA PHE A 945 -11.29 -12.21 -32.58
C PHE A 945 -12.71 -12.62 -32.95
N TYR A 946 -13.50 -11.66 -33.42
CA TYR A 946 -14.86 -11.86 -33.90
C TYR A 946 -14.92 -11.58 -35.40
N LEU A 947 -15.37 -12.56 -36.18
CA LEU A 947 -15.70 -12.39 -37.59
C LEU A 947 -17.17 -11.98 -37.73
N VAL A 948 -17.38 -10.80 -38.31
CA VAL A 948 -18.68 -10.26 -38.71
C VAL A 948 -18.80 -10.39 -40.22
N GLU A 949 -19.87 -11.01 -40.72
CA GLU A 949 -20.18 -10.93 -42.14
C GLU A 949 -20.95 -9.63 -42.42
N THR A 950 -20.43 -8.81 -43.32
CA THR A 950 -21.04 -7.52 -43.69
C THR A 950 -21.86 -7.60 -44.98
N LYS A 951 -21.69 -8.68 -45.75
CA LYS A 951 -22.44 -8.96 -46.98
C LYS A 951 -22.41 -10.45 -47.28
N ALA A 952 -23.58 -11.08 -47.38
CA ALA A 952 -23.71 -12.50 -47.75
C ALA A 952 -23.59 -12.72 -49.28
N PRO A 953 -23.30 -13.96 -49.75
CA PRO A 953 -23.47 -14.36 -51.14
C PRO A 953 -24.93 -14.25 -51.62
N ALA A 954 -25.13 -14.03 -52.91
CA ALA A 954 -26.47 -13.85 -53.49
C ALA A 954 -27.35 -15.11 -53.32
N GLY A 955 -28.45 -15.00 -52.57
CA GLY A 955 -29.38 -16.10 -52.27
C GLY A 955 -29.11 -16.85 -50.96
N LEU A 956 -28.10 -16.43 -50.21
CA LEU A 956 -27.82 -16.88 -48.84
C LEU A 956 -28.20 -15.79 -47.83
N ASN A 957 -28.40 -16.19 -46.57
CA ASN A 957 -28.61 -15.26 -45.46
C ASN A 957 -27.27 -14.93 -44.81
N LEU A 958 -27.11 -13.68 -44.35
CA LEU A 958 -26.00 -13.29 -43.47
C LEU A 958 -25.91 -14.22 -42.25
N LEU A 959 -24.69 -14.40 -41.71
CA LEU A 959 -24.51 -14.94 -40.37
C LEU A 959 -25.45 -14.22 -39.36
N PRO A 960 -26.15 -14.95 -38.48
CA PRO A 960 -27.14 -14.37 -37.57
C PRO A 960 -26.49 -13.56 -36.44
N GLU A 961 -25.23 -13.83 -36.11
CA GLU A 961 -24.45 -13.18 -35.07
C GLU A 961 -22.94 -13.22 -35.41
N PRO A 962 -22.11 -12.33 -34.83
CA PRO A 962 -20.65 -12.38 -34.94
C PRO A 962 -20.07 -13.67 -34.37
N VAL A 963 -19.14 -14.31 -35.08
CA VAL A 963 -18.60 -15.63 -34.70
C VAL A 963 -17.15 -15.56 -34.23
N ALA A 964 -16.88 -16.15 -33.06
CA ALA A 964 -15.61 -16.06 -32.36
C ALA A 964 -14.59 -17.12 -32.79
N PHE A 965 -13.35 -16.68 -33.02
CA PHE A 965 -12.20 -17.55 -33.30
C PHE A 965 -10.96 -17.03 -32.55
N GLU A 966 -10.00 -17.90 -32.27
CA GLU A 966 -8.79 -17.55 -31.54
C GLU A 966 -7.55 -17.69 -32.43
N ILE A 967 -6.60 -16.78 -32.26
CA ILE A 967 -5.24 -16.89 -32.79
C ILE A 967 -4.27 -17.01 -31.62
N SER A 968 -3.53 -18.11 -31.54
CA SER A 968 -2.51 -18.38 -30.52
C SER A 968 -1.14 -18.66 -31.18
N ILE A 969 -0.12 -19.00 -30.38
CA ILE A 969 1.18 -19.47 -30.86
C ILE A 969 1.46 -20.85 -30.27
N ASP A 970 1.83 -21.82 -31.11
CA ASP A 970 2.26 -23.14 -30.64
C ASP A 970 3.65 -23.04 -29.99
N GLN A 971 3.77 -23.50 -28.75
CA GLN A 971 4.99 -23.34 -27.97
C GLN A 971 6.15 -24.24 -28.39
N LYS A 972 5.94 -25.23 -29.27
CA LYS A 972 6.97 -26.13 -29.80
C LYS A 972 7.43 -25.70 -31.20
N THR A 973 6.51 -25.35 -32.10
CA THR A 973 6.84 -24.92 -33.48
C THR A 973 7.14 -23.42 -33.59
N LYS A 974 6.66 -22.62 -32.62
CA LYS A 974 6.68 -21.15 -32.63
C LYS A 974 5.95 -20.52 -33.83
N GLU A 975 5.00 -21.25 -34.42
CA GLU A 975 4.07 -20.75 -35.42
C GLU A 975 2.78 -20.22 -34.79
N TYR A 976 2.12 -19.28 -35.45
CA TYR A 976 0.72 -18.94 -35.14
C TYR A 976 -0.21 -20.12 -35.45
N THR A 977 -1.26 -20.31 -34.67
CA THR A 977 -2.31 -21.33 -34.90
C THR A 977 -3.70 -20.71 -34.76
N ILE A 978 -4.70 -21.29 -35.41
CA ILE A 978 -6.10 -20.82 -35.35
C ILE A 978 -7.05 -21.89 -34.78
N SER A 979 -7.97 -21.48 -33.91
CA SER A 979 -9.01 -22.33 -33.31
C SER A 979 -10.41 -21.69 -33.38
N VAL A 980 -11.46 -22.47 -33.14
CA VAL A 980 -12.85 -21.97 -32.98
C VAL A 980 -13.19 -21.96 -31.50
N VAL A 981 -13.60 -20.80 -30.98
CA VAL A 981 -14.01 -20.66 -29.58
C VAL A 981 -15.27 -21.51 -29.33
N GLY A 982 -15.30 -22.25 -28.21
CA GLY A 982 -16.39 -23.19 -27.91
C GLY A 982 -16.33 -24.54 -28.64
N GLY A 983 -15.28 -24.81 -29.43
CA GLY A 983 -14.94 -26.15 -29.91
C GLY A 983 -15.79 -26.74 -31.04
N SER A 984 -17.02 -26.26 -31.29
CA SER A 984 -17.83 -26.63 -32.46
C SER A 984 -18.92 -25.59 -32.76
N SER A 985 -18.61 -24.61 -33.60
CA SER A 985 -19.62 -23.76 -34.23
C SER A 985 -20.21 -24.47 -35.47
N PRO A 986 -21.53 -24.42 -35.72
CA PRO A 986 -22.12 -24.91 -36.96
C PRO A 986 -21.78 -24.00 -38.16
N PHE A 987 -21.40 -22.74 -37.91
CA PHE A 987 -21.16 -21.72 -38.94
C PHE A 987 -19.70 -21.59 -39.37
N ILE A 988 -18.74 -21.89 -38.47
CA ILE A 988 -17.30 -21.74 -38.75
C ILE A 988 -16.45 -22.96 -38.39
N LYS A 989 -15.38 -23.17 -39.18
CA LYS A 989 -14.35 -24.18 -38.95
C LYS A 989 -12.95 -23.59 -39.16
N ALA A 990 -12.08 -23.75 -38.17
CA ALA A 990 -10.68 -23.34 -38.22
C ALA A 990 -9.75 -24.55 -38.42
N LYS A 991 -8.62 -24.37 -39.11
CA LYS A 991 -7.56 -25.38 -39.28
C LYS A 991 -6.22 -24.74 -39.66
N GLY A 992 -5.12 -25.40 -39.31
CA GLY A 992 -3.76 -25.06 -39.79
C GLY A 992 -2.96 -24.10 -38.88
N SER A 993 -1.71 -23.87 -39.29
CA SER A 993 -0.71 -23.05 -38.59
C SER A 993 0.14 -22.24 -39.57
N GLY A 994 0.92 -21.29 -39.05
CA GLY A 994 1.92 -20.53 -39.80
C GLY A 994 1.32 -19.79 -40.99
N GLU A 995 1.83 -20.07 -42.20
CA GLU A 995 1.34 -19.49 -43.45
C GLU A 995 0.06 -20.15 -44.00
N LEU A 996 -0.48 -21.18 -43.33
CA LEU A 996 -1.57 -22.04 -43.82
C LEU A 996 -2.77 -22.11 -42.85
N MET A 997 -3.04 -21.04 -42.10
CA MET A 997 -4.26 -20.94 -41.29
C MET A 997 -5.48 -20.68 -42.20
N ILE A 998 -6.54 -21.48 -42.05
CA ILE A 998 -7.78 -21.37 -42.82
C ILE A 998 -8.97 -21.27 -41.86
N LEU A 999 -9.81 -20.26 -42.06
CA LEU A 999 -11.12 -20.10 -41.42
C LEU A 999 -12.21 -20.21 -42.49
N GLN A 1000 -13.00 -21.28 -42.41
CA GLN A 1000 -14.11 -21.55 -43.33
C GLN A 1000 -15.44 -21.12 -42.69
N VAL A 1001 -16.25 -20.36 -43.43
CA VAL A 1001 -17.56 -19.81 -43.01
C VAL A 1001 -18.67 -20.39 -43.88
N THR A 1002 -19.82 -20.78 -43.32
CA THR A 1002 -20.91 -21.46 -44.05
C THR A 1002 -22.28 -20.83 -43.77
N ASP A 1003 -23.03 -20.46 -44.81
CA ASP A 1003 -24.41 -19.93 -44.67
C ASP A 1003 -25.49 -20.95 -45.00
N THR A 1004 -26.70 -20.58 -44.58
CA THR A 1004 -27.96 -21.17 -45.00
C THR A 1004 -28.60 -20.38 -46.16
N LYS A 1005 -29.41 -21.08 -46.97
CA LYS A 1005 -30.14 -20.49 -48.10
C LYS A 1005 -31.37 -19.69 -47.65
N THR A 1006 -31.71 -18.64 -48.38
CA THR A 1006 -32.95 -17.89 -48.15
C THR A 1006 -34.14 -18.72 -48.61
N GLY A 1007 -35.04 -19.09 -47.70
CA GLY A 1007 -36.19 -19.95 -48.00
C GLY A 1007 -37.46 -19.57 -47.23
N LYS A 1008 -38.63 -19.74 -47.86
CA LYS A 1008 -39.92 -19.65 -47.17
C LYS A 1008 -40.01 -20.78 -46.14
N LEU A 1009 -40.23 -20.41 -44.87
CA LEU A 1009 -40.54 -21.25 -43.70
C LEU A 1009 -40.58 -22.78 -43.97
N PRO A 1010 -39.53 -23.54 -43.60
CA PRO A 1010 -39.57 -25.00 -43.70
C PRO A 1010 -40.66 -25.57 -42.79
N LYS A 1011 -41.64 -26.25 -43.37
CA LYS A 1011 -42.61 -27.06 -42.62
C LYS A 1011 -41.95 -28.36 -42.16
N THR A 1012 -41.37 -28.37 -40.96
CA THR A 1012 -41.28 -29.51 -40.01
C THR A 1012 -40.38 -29.12 -38.82
N GLY A 1013 -40.65 -29.53 -37.58
CA GLY A 1013 -41.85 -30.22 -37.09
C GLY A 1013 -41.84 -30.34 -35.57
N GLY A 1014 -42.94 -29.96 -34.93
CA GLY A 1014 -43.16 -30.13 -33.49
C GLY A 1014 -44.67 -30.14 -33.21
N TYR A 1015 -45.18 -31.22 -32.64
CA TYR A 1015 -46.59 -31.35 -32.28
C TYR A 1015 -46.86 -30.57 -30.98
N GLY A 1016 -47.95 -29.80 -30.93
CA GLY A 1016 -48.56 -29.41 -29.64
C GLY A 1016 -48.73 -27.93 -29.29
N VAL A 1017 -49.22 -27.08 -30.21
CA VAL A 1017 -49.93 -25.84 -29.77
C VAL A 1017 -51.19 -25.55 -30.58
N GLY A 1018 -51.09 -25.47 -31.92
CA GLY A 1018 -52.20 -25.03 -32.77
C GLY A 1018 -53.48 -25.88 -32.69
N LEU A 1019 -53.35 -27.18 -32.42
CA LEU A 1019 -54.50 -28.09 -32.25
C LEU A 1019 -55.21 -27.85 -30.91
N VAL A 1020 -54.47 -27.47 -29.87
CA VAL A 1020 -55.02 -27.06 -28.56
C VAL A 1020 -55.73 -25.72 -28.68
N GLY A 1021 -55.16 -24.77 -29.44
CA GLY A 1021 -55.79 -23.48 -29.74
C GLY A 1021 -57.13 -23.61 -30.47
N LEU A 1022 -57.25 -24.54 -31.44
CA LEU A 1022 -58.51 -24.83 -32.12
C LEU A 1022 -59.56 -25.46 -31.18
N ILE A 1023 -59.16 -26.38 -30.31
CA ILE A 1023 -60.06 -26.97 -29.30
C ILE A 1023 -60.52 -25.88 -28.30
N GLY A 1024 -59.60 -25.01 -27.85
CA GLY A 1024 -59.92 -23.87 -26.98
C GLY A 1024 -60.91 -22.89 -27.62
N ALA A 1025 -60.71 -22.55 -28.90
CA ALA A 1025 -61.64 -21.68 -29.65
C ALA A 1025 -63.04 -22.31 -29.81
N VAL A 1026 -63.12 -23.62 -30.08
CA VAL A 1026 -64.39 -24.35 -30.19
C VAL A 1026 -65.10 -24.43 -28.82
N LEU A 1027 -64.37 -24.68 -27.73
CA LEU A 1027 -64.94 -24.70 -26.37
C LEU A 1027 -65.42 -23.31 -25.93
N ALA A 1028 -64.67 -22.24 -26.22
CA ALA A 1028 -65.09 -20.87 -25.94
C ALA A 1028 -66.35 -20.48 -26.75
N GLY A 1029 -66.39 -20.85 -28.03
CA GLY A 1029 -67.58 -20.66 -28.88
C GLY A 1029 -68.81 -21.44 -28.41
N ALA A 1030 -68.62 -22.69 -27.96
CA ALA A 1030 -69.69 -23.50 -27.38
C ALA A 1030 -70.22 -22.91 -26.06
N GLY A 1031 -69.33 -22.40 -25.19
CA GLY A 1031 -69.71 -21.70 -23.96
C GLY A 1031 -70.56 -20.46 -24.22
N LEU A 1032 -70.16 -19.62 -25.19
CA LEU A 1032 -70.89 -18.43 -25.60
C LEU A 1032 -72.29 -18.74 -26.19
N LEU A 1033 -72.44 -19.89 -26.88
CA LEU A 1033 -73.72 -20.32 -27.43
C LEU A 1033 -74.64 -20.97 -26.37
N LEU A 1034 -74.09 -21.72 -25.42
CA LEU A 1034 -74.88 -22.37 -24.36
C LEU A 1034 -75.32 -21.38 -23.26
N SER A 1035 -74.56 -20.32 -23.00
CA SER A 1035 -74.91 -19.27 -22.02
C SER A 1035 -76.10 -18.37 -22.44
N ARG A 1036 -76.69 -18.59 -23.63
CA ARG A 1036 -77.85 -17.82 -24.13
C ARG A 1036 -79.20 -18.56 -24.14
N ARG A 1037 -79.33 -19.69 -23.41
CA ARG A 1037 -80.63 -20.38 -23.20
C ARG A 1037 -80.79 -21.00 -21.80
N LYS A 1038 -80.90 -20.20 -20.73
CA LYS A 1038 -81.62 -20.62 -19.49
C LYS A 1038 -82.03 -19.54 -18.47
N THR A 1039 -82.56 -18.41 -18.93
CA THR A 1039 -83.45 -17.46 -18.19
C THR A 1039 -84.25 -16.69 -19.24
N ALA A 1040 -85.57 -16.51 -19.22
CA ALA A 1040 -86.59 -16.81 -18.20
C ALA A 1040 -86.34 -16.12 -16.85
#